data_AF-A0A0D2CPV7-F1
#
_entry.id   AF-A0A0D2CPV7-F1
#
_cell.length_a   1.000
_cell.length_b   1.000
_cell.length_c   1.000
_cell.angle_alpha   90.00
_cell.angle_beta   90.00
_cell.angle_gamma   90.00
#
_symmetry.space_group_name_H-M   'P 1'
#
loop_
_entity.id
_entity.type
_entity.pdbx_description
1 polymer ?
#
loop_
_entity_poly.entity_id
_entity_poly.type
_entity_poly.pdbx_seq_one_letter_code
_entity_poly.pdbx_strand_id
1 'polypeptide(L)'
;MSQQERSYTILGSLRLPHPSDSNLTKEHKNLALSLQKDLQMLQNRDLRELNRPLQSLNTAYDRFKLKELDSWRSVGQRPRPQETLVRPSGLLDAPLAHHLHQPSLRTLSPLDDSETADPTNGCIAMVMGNLYTSETLVFDHLHRRSESSEGLRTLPEPVLNCHETYTRDICESMLAKVEFLHGRKVHNRILKMPGNANKFTALPLWGPFDGVTLFLAHESNYRNADLGHKFRRICLFVLHPQVFFYERKGSGIGELQDRIHIAAARMTDMPVREFYFREKQWKKLSINTFRAMVTKELASFLKQHSESGVDAVQVVKTKHKAEGIDHRVSEASQGSVYPSKPSKRKRSTGEDFSDSAVSQKARSIATLAKGKKKTAVPRKNPRQGRNRTARARAIQRFQDLISVANPAVELPFTLNSTSVLEEAGREGLSINSDMILSSSAPKDNAVTESKEGQWMAQRGGNSNLIQIKAKELLTDDIPRTGSNLKAPTKTVKAKTIDSETETKTSSLLDLRPHDKHEPITSPVSSKEVAVDERTAQGDFLLHPSQLRPQAEEEYSIRDLNFVNVDDMDCKTRHDRLRTLNLIVSRGDRLTEIEESQLAELKAKGTRVHGRDLSKMGVASMDNVTRKTRRCVLRKKIDRHDVLNEAEMKQLTDFGMLLS
;
A
#
# COMPACT_ATOMS: atom_id res chain seq x y z
N MET A 1 21.68 28.59 -25.05
CA MET A 1 21.08 27.55 -24.20
C MET A 1 20.03 26.80 -24.99
N SER A 2 20.10 25.47 -25.02
CA SER A 2 19.07 24.62 -25.63
C SER A 2 17.80 24.53 -24.76
N GLN A 3 16.67 24.08 -25.32
CA GLN A 3 15.48 23.79 -24.50
C GLN A 3 15.72 22.65 -23.49
N GLN A 4 16.68 21.77 -23.78
CA GLN A 4 17.02 20.62 -22.95
C GLN A 4 17.67 21.04 -21.62
N GLU A 5 18.50 22.08 -21.63
CA GLU A 5 19.10 22.71 -20.43
C GLU A 5 18.08 23.36 -19.49
N ARG A 6 16.85 23.62 -19.94
CA ARG A 6 15.76 24.19 -19.12
C ARG A 6 14.78 23.15 -18.56
N SER A 7 15.15 21.87 -18.62
CA SER A 7 14.34 20.77 -18.11
C SER A 7 15.01 20.07 -16.92
N TYR A 8 14.28 19.94 -15.81
CA TYR A 8 14.69 19.15 -14.65
C TYR A 8 14.24 17.71 -14.85
N THR A 9 15.16 16.75 -14.80
CA THR A 9 14.84 15.34 -15.04
C THR A 9 14.82 14.58 -13.73
N ILE A 10 13.70 13.91 -13.44
CA ILE A 10 13.50 13.11 -12.24
C ILE A 10 14.07 11.70 -12.44
N LEU A 11 13.52 10.99 -13.42
CA LEU A 11 13.85 9.62 -13.83
C LEU A 11 13.16 9.34 -15.16
N GLY A 12 13.79 8.60 -16.07
CA GLY A 12 13.19 8.22 -17.37
C GLY A 12 12.83 9.44 -18.24
N SER A 13 11.65 9.42 -18.85
CA SER A 13 11.05 10.57 -19.55
C SER A 13 10.34 11.59 -18.63
N LEU A 14 10.32 11.41 -17.30
CA LEU A 14 9.68 12.38 -16.39
C LEU A 14 10.53 13.65 -16.24
N ARG A 15 10.23 14.63 -17.10
CA ARG A 15 10.79 15.98 -17.09
C ARG A 15 9.81 17.02 -16.57
N LEU A 16 10.34 17.98 -15.82
CA LEU A 16 9.64 19.12 -15.24
C LEU A 16 10.30 20.43 -15.71
N PRO A 17 9.62 21.60 -15.62
CA PRO A 17 10.27 22.90 -15.77
C PRO A 17 11.42 23.05 -14.77
N HIS A 18 12.50 23.75 -15.13
CA HIS A 18 13.61 23.98 -14.20
C HIS A 18 13.16 24.63 -12.88
N PRO A 19 13.70 24.27 -11.68
CA PRO A 19 13.21 24.81 -10.41
C PRO A 19 13.27 26.34 -10.34
N SER A 20 14.30 26.97 -10.93
CA SER A 20 14.40 28.43 -11.03
C SER A 20 13.17 29.07 -11.66
N ASP A 21 12.68 28.49 -12.75
CA ASP A 21 11.57 29.00 -13.59
C ASP A 21 10.19 28.67 -12.99
N SER A 22 10.16 27.91 -11.89
CA SER A 22 8.92 27.46 -11.24
C SER A 22 8.42 28.43 -10.15
N ASN A 23 7.14 28.31 -9.80
CA ASN A 23 6.53 29.00 -8.65
C ASN A 23 6.76 28.26 -7.31
N LEU A 24 7.79 27.42 -7.20
CA LEU A 24 8.17 26.76 -5.94
C LEU A 24 8.67 27.78 -4.90
N THR A 25 8.57 27.42 -3.62
CA THR A 25 9.23 28.15 -2.52
C THR A 25 10.75 27.96 -2.59
N LYS A 26 11.52 28.83 -1.91
CA LYS A 26 12.99 28.81 -1.95
C LYS A 26 13.56 27.47 -1.45
N GLU A 27 12.94 26.90 -0.43
CA GLU A 27 13.29 25.64 0.21
C GLU A 27 13.10 24.48 -0.77
N HIS A 28 11.96 24.43 -1.46
CA HIS A 28 11.67 23.42 -2.48
C HIS A 28 12.59 23.55 -3.72
N LYS A 29 12.93 24.78 -4.13
CA LYS A 29 13.92 25.00 -5.21
C LYS A 29 15.30 24.47 -4.81
N ASN A 30 15.77 24.80 -3.60
CA ASN A 30 17.05 24.34 -3.07
C ASN A 30 17.08 22.81 -2.89
N LEU A 31 15.98 22.21 -2.43
CA LEU A 31 15.83 20.76 -2.31
C LEU A 31 15.90 20.07 -3.68
N ALA A 32 15.13 20.53 -4.67
CA ALA A 32 15.20 19.98 -6.02
C ALA A 32 16.62 20.10 -6.61
N LEU A 33 17.24 21.28 -6.53
CA LEU A 33 18.58 21.50 -7.08
C LEU A 33 19.65 20.62 -6.40
N SER A 34 19.58 20.42 -5.08
CA SER A 34 20.52 19.54 -4.37
C SER A 34 20.33 18.05 -4.68
N LEU A 35 19.11 17.62 -5.02
CA LEU A 35 18.79 16.23 -5.39
C LEU A 35 19.11 15.87 -6.84
N GLN A 36 19.39 16.83 -7.73
CA GLN A 36 19.53 16.56 -9.18
C GLN A 36 20.66 15.55 -9.49
N LYS A 37 21.79 15.62 -8.76
CA LYS A 37 22.89 14.65 -8.90
C LYS A 37 22.49 13.26 -8.41
N ASP A 38 21.85 13.18 -7.24
CA ASP A 38 21.44 11.91 -6.63
C ASP A 38 20.42 11.16 -7.51
N LEU A 39 19.49 11.91 -8.13
CA LEU A 39 18.50 11.38 -9.07
C LEU A 39 19.15 10.90 -10.38
N GLN A 40 20.13 11.64 -10.90
CA GLN A 40 20.90 11.20 -12.07
C GLN A 40 21.71 9.92 -11.78
N MET A 41 22.30 9.80 -10.58
CA MET A 41 22.95 8.58 -10.12
C MET A 41 21.96 7.42 -10.01
N LEU A 42 20.77 7.63 -9.44
CA LEU A 42 19.71 6.62 -9.40
C LEU A 42 19.24 6.20 -10.80
N GLN A 43 19.12 7.14 -11.75
CA GLN A 43 18.78 6.84 -13.14
C GLN A 43 19.82 5.95 -13.81
N ASN A 44 21.11 6.25 -13.64
CA ASN A 44 22.20 5.55 -14.35
C ASN A 44 22.61 4.21 -13.72
N ARG A 45 22.39 4.01 -12.41
CA ARG A 45 22.78 2.79 -11.67
C ARG A 45 22.12 1.52 -12.21
N ASP A 46 22.87 0.42 -12.35
CA ASP A 46 22.26 -0.90 -12.51
C ASP A 46 22.00 -1.53 -11.13
N LEU A 47 20.77 -1.99 -10.87
CA LEU A 47 20.43 -2.65 -9.61
C LEU A 47 20.76 -4.17 -9.64
N ARG A 48 21.23 -4.70 -10.77
CA ARG A 48 21.69 -6.10 -10.91
C ARG A 48 23.05 -6.36 -10.28
N GLU A 49 23.85 -5.31 -10.08
CA GLU A 49 25.18 -5.35 -9.46
C GLU A 49 25.12 -5.58 -7.93
N LEU A 50 23.93 -5.50 -7.34
CA LEU A 50 23.70 -5.68 -5.91
C LEU A 50 23.75 -7.15 -5.49
N ASN A 51 24.11 -7.40 -4.22
CA ASN A 51 23.87 -8.69 -3.59
C ASN A 51 22.36 -8.90 -3.35
N ARG A 52 21.66 -9.53 -4.32
CA ARG A 52 20.21 -9.79 -4.29
C ARG A 52 19.91 -11.07 -3.47
N PRO A 53 19.23 -10.99 -2.31
CA PRO A 53 18.95 -12.18 -1.49
C PRO A 53 17.99 -13.19 -2.16
N LEU A 54 17.18 -12.76 -3.13
CA LEU A 54 16.35 -13.62 -3.97
C LEU A 54 16.81 -13.59 -5.43
N GLN A 55 17.07 -14.77 -5.98
CA GLN A 55 17.34 -14.98 -7.42
C GLN A 55 16.09 -15.50 -8.17
N SER A 56 15.09 -16.01 -7.45
CA SER A 56 13.85 -16.59 -7.99
C SER A 56 12.72 -16.36 -7.00
N LEU A 57 11.59 -15.79 -7.45
CA LEU A 57 10.40 -15.58 -6.62
C LEU A 57 9.77 -16.90 -6.18
N ASN A 58 9.70 -17.89 -7.07
CA ASN A 58 9.09 -19.19 -6.78
C ASN A 58 9.89 -19.93 -5.68
N THR A 59 11.20 -20.07 -5.87
CA THR A 59 12.10 -20.73 -4.90
C THR A 59 12.21 -19.95 -3.57
N ALA A 60 11.95 -18.63 -3.58
CA ALA A 60 11.81 -17.85 -2.36
C ALA A 60 10.47 -18.10 -1.67
N TYR A 61 9.37 -18.15 -2.44
CA TYR A 61 8.02 -18.41 -1.96
C TYR A 61 7.89 -19.81 -1.33
N ASP A 62 8.48 -20.85 -1.93
CA ASP A 62 8.48 -22.19 -1.36
C ASP A 62 9.19 -22.26 0.00
N ARG A 63 10.34 -21.59 0.12
CA ARG A 63 11.05 -21.45 1.41
C ARG A 63 10.25 -20.61 2.41
N PHE A 64 9.50 -19.60 1.96
CA PHE A 64 8.60 -18.82 2.80
C PHE A 64 7.40 -19.64 3.31
N LYS A 65 6.75 -20.46 2.48
CA LYS A 65 5.64 -21.35 2.89
C LYS A 65 6.05 -22.28 4.05
N LEU A 66 7.28 -22.79 4.04
CA LEU A 66 7.84 -23.62 5.11
C LEU A 66 8.14 -22.81 6.38
N LYS A 67 8.86 -21.69 6.25
CA LYS A 67 9.18 -20.81 7.40
C LYS A 67 7.92 -20.28 8.10
N GLU A 68 6.87 -19.98 7.36
CA GLU A 68 5.62 -19.45 7.91
C GLU A 68 4.86 -20.53 8.69
N LEU A 69 4.82 -21.76 8.17
CA LEU A 69 4.33 -22.96 8.88
C LEU A 69 5.11 -23.20 10.19
N ASP A 70 6.43 -23.10 10.16
CA ASP A 70 7.27 -23.24 11.37
C ASP A 70 7.09 -22.06 12.36
N SER A 71 6.76 -20.87 11.86
CA SER A 71 6.43 -19.70 12.68
C SER A 71 5.08 -19.83 13.39
N TRP A 72 4.12 -20.60 12.85
CA TRP A 72 2.90 -20.98 13.59
C TRP A 72 3.20 -22.03 14.66
N ARG A 73 4.03 -23.03 14.34
CA ARG A 73 4.44 -24.09 15.28
C ARG A 73 5.16 -23.49 16.50
N SER A 74 6.07 -22.53 16.31
CA SER A 74 6.86 -21.93 17.40
C SER A 74 6.05 -21.11 18.41
N VAL A 75 4.85 -20.65 18.05
CA VAL A 75 3.91 -19.98 18.97
C VAL A 75 2.85 -20.92 19.56
N GLY A 76 2.96 -22.23 19.33
CA GLY A 76 2.03 -23.24 19.83
C GLY A 76 0.61 -23.18 19.22
N GLN A 77 0.41 -22.39 18.17
CA GLN A 77 -0.90 -22.23 17.53
C GLN A 77 -1.04 -23.15 16.31
N ARG A 78 -2.25 -23.67 16.06
CA ARG A 78 -2.53 -24.50 14.89
C ARG A 78 -2.21 -23.71 13.60
N PRO A 79 -1.32 -24.21 12.72
CA PRO A 79 -0.99 -23.54 11.48
C PRO A 79 -2.22 -23.31 10.58
N ARG A 80 -2.25 -22.17 9.90
CA ARG A 80 -3.33 -21.83 8.97
C ARG A 80 -3.11 -22.50 7.59
N PRO A 81 -4.18 -22.94 6.89
CA PRO A 81 -4.08 -23.67 5.62
C PRO A 81 -3.16 -22.97 4.61
N GLN A 82 -2.18 -23.67 4.04
CA GLN A 82 -1.15 -23.09 3.17
C GLN A 82 -1.70 -22.60 1.82
N GLU A 83 -2.86 -23.13 1.41
CA GLU A 83 -3.65 -22.76 0.24
C GLU A 83 -4.13 -21.30 0.29
N THR A 84 -4.17 -20.71 1.49
CA THR A 84 -4.48 -19.27 1.69
C THR A 84 -3.24 -18.37 1.67
N LEU A 85 -2.04 -18.92 1.44
CA LEU A 85 -0.86 -18.12 1.10
C LEU A 85 -0.95 -17.67 -0.37
N VAL A 86 -0.36 -16.53 -0.70
CA VAL A 86 -0.42 -15.94 -2.05
C VAL A 86 0.98 -15.64 -2.57
N ARG A 87 1.28 -16.11 -3.78
CA ARG A 87 2.57 -15.92 -4.44
C ARG A 87 2.65 -14.54 -5.12
N PRO A 88 3.76 -13.79 -4.97
CA PRO A 88 4.04 -12.61 -5.80
C PRO A 88 3.95 -12.90 -7.31
N SER A 89 3.42 -11.95 -8.07
CA SER A 89 3.30 -12.03 -9.55
C SER A 89 4.31 -11.12 -10.24
N GLY A 90 4.65 -11.44 -11.50
CA GLY A 90 5.62 -10.71 -12.30
C GLY A 90 7.07 -11.12 -12.02
N LEU A 91 8.01 -10.23 -12.33
CA LEU A 91 9.46 -10.50 -12.28
C LEU A 91 10.16 -9.59 -11.26
N LEU A 92 11.22 -10.07 -10.61
CA LEU A 92 12.10 -9.18 -9.81
C LEU A 92 12.76 -8.10 -10.69
N ASP A 93 12.91 -8.36 -11.98
CA ASP A 93 13.56 -7.48 -12.95
C ASP A 93 12.60 -6.44 -13.55
N ALA A 94 11.37 -6.32 -13.01
CA ALA A 94 10.38 -5.34 -13.42
C ALA A 94 10.89 -3.89 -13.31
N PRO A 95 10.50 -2.97 -14.22
CA PRO A 95 10.80 -1.55 -14.08
C PRO A 95 9.92 -0.85 -13.02
N LEU A 96 8.74 -1.42 -12.73
CA LEU A 96 7.73 -0.93 -11.80
C LEU A 96 7.28 -2.05 -10.86
N ALA A 97 7.09 -1.71 -9.59
CA ALA A 97 6.52 -2.61 -8.58
C ALA A 97 5.25 -2.04 -7.94
N HIS A 98 4.33 -2.93 -7.54
CA HIS A 98 3.11 -2.63 -6.80
C HIS A 98 3.10 -3.43 -5.49
N HIS A 99 3.19 -2.71 -4.38
CA HIS A 99 3.23 -3.24 -3.02
C HIS A 99 1.87 -3.00 -2.35
N LEU A 100 1.11 -4.07 -2.16
CA LEU A 100 -0.22 -4.07 -1.56
C LEU A 100 -0.18 -4.46 -0.07
N HIS A 101 -1.32 -4.43 0.61
CA HIS A 101 -1.38 -4.68 2.06
C HIS A 101 -1.43 -6.17 2.40
N GLN A 102 -2.50 -6.82 1.97
CA GLN A 102 -2.83 -8.20 2.30
C GLN A 102 -3.94 -8.65 1.34
N PRO A 103 -3.85 -9.83 0.71
CA PRO A 103 -4.85 -10.27 -0.24
C PRO A 103 -6.14 -10.67 0.49
N SER A 104 -7.26 -10.67 -0.23
CA SER A 104 -8.57 -11.00 0.33
C SER A 104 -9.00 -12.41 -0.03
N LEU A 105 -9.81 -13.05 0.81
CA LEU A 105 -10.54 -14.29 0.46
C LEU A 105 -11.67 -14.06 -0.56
N ARG A 106 -11.98 -12.81 -0.94
CA ARG A 106 -13.04 -12.46 -1.91
C ARG A 106 -12.54 -12.57 -3.36
N THR A 107 -12.34 -13.79 -3.83
CA THR A 107 -11.92 -14.15 -5.20
C THR A 107 -12.64 -15.43 -5.64
N LEU A 108 -12.62 -15.77 -6.94
CA LEU A 108 -13.30 -16.98 -7.46
C LEU A 108 -12.67 -18.27 -6.94
N SER A 109 -11.34 -18.29 -6.92
CA SER A 109 -10.51 -19.43 -6.54
C SER A 109 -9.61 -19.00 -5.37
N PRO A 110 -10.13 -18.91 -4.13
CA PRO A 110 -9.35 -18.43 -2.98
C PRO A 110 -8.33 -19.46 -2.47
N LEU A 111 -8.33 -20.69 -3.01
CA LEU A 111 -7.47 -21.82 -2.61
C LEU A 111 -6.67 -22.43 -3.78
N ASP A 112 -6.96 -22.10 -5.05
CA ASP A 112 -6.25 -22.67 -6.20
C ASP A 112 -4.95 -21.89 -6.47
N ASP A 113 -3.82 -22.45 -6.02
CA ASP A 113 -2.42 -22.09 -6.33
C ASP A 113 -2.15 -20.59 -6.59
N SER A 114 -2.66 -19.75 -5.69
CA SER A 114 -3.06 -18.40 -6.07
C SER A 114 -1.93 -17.36 -6.03
N GLU A 115 -1.90 -16.48 -7.03
CA GLU A 115 -0.93 -15.39 -7.14
C GLU A 115 -1.57 -14.01 -6.90
N THR A 116 -0.75 -12.98 -6.58
CA THR A 116 -1.26 -11.65 -6.23
C THR A 116 -1.97 -10.97 -7.40
N ALA A 117 -1.56 -11.22 -8.65
CA ALA A 117 -2.21 -10.70 -9.87
C ALA A 117 -3.50 -11.45 -10.27
N ASP A 118 -4.34 -11.81 -9.29
CA ASP A 118 -5.64 -12.44 -9.45
C ASP A 118 -6.70 -11.44 -10.01
N PRO A 119 -7.09 -11.52 -11.30
CA PRO A 119 -8.04 -10.58 -11.89
C PRO A 119 -9.48 -10.81 -11.42
N THR A 120 -9.74 -11.88 -10.66
CA THR A 120 -11.04 -12.17 -10.05
C THR A 120 -11.21 -11.36 -8.76
N ASN A 121 -10.11 -10.88 -8.16
CA ASN A 121 -10.17 -9.88 -7.10
C ASN A 121 -10.50 -8.48 -7.66
N GLY A 122 -11.63 -7.92 -7.26
CA GLY A 122 -12.09 -6.61 -7.76
C GLY A 122 -11.17 -5.41 -7.43
N CYS A 123 -10.24 -5.52 -6.49
CA CYS A 123 -9.21 -4.50 -6.25
C CYS A 123 -8.00 -4.69 -7.17
N ILE A 124 -7.49 -5.92 -7.30
CA ILE A 124 -6.38 -6.27 -8.19
C ILE A 124 -6.76 -6.01 -9.66
N ALA A 125 -8.00 -6.28 -10.06
CA ALA A 125 -8.49 -5.94 -11.39
C ALA A 125 -8.41 -4.45 -11.76
N MET A 126 -8.37 -3.53 -10.77
CA MET A 126 -8.08 -2.11 -11.01
C MET A 126 -6.58 -1.83 -11.14
N VAL A 127 -5.74 -2.60 -10.45
CA VAL A 127 -4.27 -2.51 -10.55
C VAL A 127 -3.82 -3.04 -11.91
N MET A 128 -4.25 -4.25 -12.28
CA MET A 128 -3.93 -4.89 -13.57
C MET A 128 -4.46 -4.12 -14.78
N GLY A 129 -5.44 -3.23 -14.60
CA GLY A 129 -6.02 -2.46 -15.68
C GLY A 129 -5.27 -1.17 -16.05
N ASN A 130 -4.26 -0.73 -15.29
CA ASN A 130 -3.48 0.46 -15.58
C ASN A 130 -2.04 0.37 -15.02
N LEU A 131 -1.01 0.65 -15.85
CA LEU A 131 0.41 0.45 -15.50
C LEU A 131 0.73 -0.96 -14.98
N TYR A 132 0.22 -1.95 -15.70
CA TYR A 132 0.51 -3.36 -15.47
C TYR A 132 0.74 -4.09 -16.79
N THR A 133 1.76 -4.93 -16.81
CA THR A 133 2.13 -5.93 -17.82
C THR A 133 2.41 -7.25 -17.09
N SER A 134 2.53 -8.37 -17.82
CA SER A 134 2.97 -9.66 -17.26
C SER A 134 4.35 -9.62 -16.59
N GLU A 135 5.16 -8.60 -16.88
CA GLU A 135 6.49 -8.39 -16.32
C GLU A 135 6.46 -7.51 -15.05
N THR A 136 5.35 -6.83 -14.78
CA THR A 136 5.20 -5.89 -13.65
C THR A 136 5.14 -6.65 -12.33
N LEU A 137 6.00 -6.29 -11.37
CA LEU A 137 6.06 -6.94 -10.06
C LEU A 137 4.87 -6.53 -9.20
N VAL A 138 4.10 -7.49 -8.67
CA VAL A 138 2.95 -7.24 -7.79
C VAL A 138 3.01 -8.19 -6.60
N PHE A 139 3.05 -7.65 -5.38
CA PHE A 139 3.13 -8.42 -4.14
C PHE A 139 2.38 -7.73 -3.00
N ASP A 140 1.93 -8.51 -2.03
CA ASP A 140 1.39 -8.00 -0.77
C ASP A 140 2.48 -7.87 0.31
N HIS A 141 2.27 -6.99 1.27
CA HIS A 141 3.09 -6.89 2.47
C HIS A 141 2.93 -8.13 3.36
N LEU A 142 1.70 -8.66 3.43
CA LEU A 142 1.34 -9.92 4.08
C LEU A 142 0.80 -10.92 3.06
N HIS A 143 1.66 -11.87 2.66
CA HIS A 143 1.42 -12.94 1.67
C HIS A 143 0.39 -14.02 2.09
N ARG A 144 -0.64 -13.67 2.87
CA ARG A 144 -1.71 -14.58 3.34
C ARG A 144 -3.08 -13.92 3.27
N ARG A 145 -4.04 -14.57 2.60
CA ARG A 145 -5.42 -14.11 2.42
C ARG A 145 -6.13 -13.92 3.76
N SER A 146 -7.01 -12.92 3.82
CA SER A 146 -7.80 -12.60 5.01
C SER A 146 -9.21 -12.13 4.64
N GLU A 147 -10.17 -12.35 5.53
CA GLU A 147 -11.53 -11.78 5.44
C GLU A 147 -11.56 -10.30 5.84
N SER A 148 -10.80 -9.94 6.88
CA SER A 148 -10.76 -8.61 7.50
C SER A 148 -9.62 -7.74 7.00
N SER A 149 -8.56 -8.35 6.45
CA SER A 149 -7.30 -7.69 6.10
C SER A 149 -6.69 -6.90 7.28
N GLU A 150 -6.76 -7.47 8.49
CA GLU A 150 -6.18 -6.93 9.73
C GLU A 150 -4.91 -7.70 10.19
N GLY A 151 -4.21 -8.38 9.28
CA GLY A 151 -3.05 -9.23 9.62
C GLY A 151 -1.95 -8.50 10.42
N LEU A 152 -1.66 -7.23 10.08
CA LEU A 152 -0.72 -6.35 10.80
C LEU A 152 -1.07 -6.07 12.27
N ARG A 153 -2.22 -6.54 12.75
CA ARG A 153 -2.71 -6.39 14.14
C ARG A 153 -3.10 -7.72 14.79
N THR A 154 -3.08 -8.83 14.04
CA THR A 154 -3.73 -10.10 14.44
C THR A 154 -2.92 -11.36 14.11
N LEU A 155 -1.80 -11.24 13.40
CA LEU A 155 -0.81 -12.32 13.30
C LEU A 155 0.11 -12.30 14.53
N PRO A 156 0.49 -13.47 15.08
CA PRO A 156 1.53 -13.56 16.09
C PRO A 156 2.86 -12.97 15.57
N GLU A 157 3.62 -12.31 16.44
CA GLU A 157 4.82 -11.56 16.05
C GLU A 157 5.87 -12.40 15.26
N PRO A 158 6.13 -13.70 15.56
CA PRO A 158 7.00 -14.52 14.71
C PRO A 158 6.47 -14.74 13.28
N VAL A 159 5.15 -14.95 13.13
CA VAL A 159 4.49 -15.11 11.82
C VAL A 159 4.53 -13.79 11.04
N LEU A 160 4.32 -12.66 11.72
CA LEU A 160 4.45 -11.33 11.14
C LEU A 160 5.88 -11.06 10.64
N ASN A 161 6.90 -11.34 11.46
CA ASN A 161 8.30 -11.20 11.07
C ASN A 161 8.72 -12.14 9.93
N CYS A 162 8.08 -13.32 9.79
CA CYS A 162 8.29 -14.19 8.63
C CYS A 162 7.77 -13.54 7.34
N HIS A 163 6.56 -12.98 7.34
CA HIS A 163 6.03 -12.23 6.20
C HIS A 163 6.89 -11.00 5.87
N GLU A 164 7.21 -10.19 6.88
CA GLU A 164 7.95 -8.93 6.66
C GLU A 164 9.41 -9.16 6.25
N THR A 165 10.03 -10.27 6.69
CA THR A 165 11.33 -10.68 6.17
C THR A 165 11.24 -11.08 4.70
N TYR A 166 10.24 -11.86 4.29
CA TYR A 166 10.06 -12.23 2.88
C TYR A 166 9.75 -11.00 2.00
N THR A 167 8.89 -10.08 2.46
CA THR A 167 8.62 -8.80 1.80
C THR A 167 9.89 -7.95 1.69
N ARG A 168 10.72 -7.88 2.73
CA ARG A 168 12.02 -7.22 2.69
C ARG A 168 13.00 -7.89 1.73
N ASP A 169 13.05 -9.23 1.68
CA ASP A 169 13.88 -9.98 0.73
C ASP A 169 13.47 -9.66 -0.73
N ILE A 170 12.17 -9.56 -1.03
CA ILE A 170 11.66 -9.09 -2.34
C ILE A 170 12.11 -7.66 -2.61
N CYS A 171 11.87 -6.74 -1.67
CA CYS A 171 12.25 -5.34 -1.81
C CYS A 171 13.77 -5.14 -1.98
N GLU A 172 14.61 -5.96 -1.36
CA GLU A 172 16.08 -5.93 -1.53
C GLU A 172 16.55 -6.57 -2.84
N SER A 173 15.70 -7.35 -3.52
CA SER A 173 16.05 -8.08 -4.75
C SER A 173 15.47 -7.50 -6.03
N MET A 174 14.50 -6.58 -5.96
CA MET A 174 13.82 -6.04 -7.16
C MET A 174 14.59 -4.90 -7.83
N LEU A 175 14.62 -4.90 -9.17
CA LEU A 175 15.24 -3.85 -10.01
C LEU A 175 14.33 -2.64 -10.23
N ALA A 176 13.07 -2.70 -9.75
CA ALA A 176 12.11 -1.62 -9.89
C ALA A 176 12.55 -0.36 -9.13
N LYS A 177 12.95 0.66 -9.91
CA LYS A 177 13.31 2.00 -9.42
C LYS A 177 12.09 2.84 -9.04
N VAL A 178 10.89 2.40 -9.39
CA VAL A 178 9.61 3.02 -9.01
C VAL A 178 8.73 1.97 -8.31
N GLU A 179 8.18 2.33 -7.15
CA GLU A 179 7.36 1.44 -6.32
C GLU A 179 6.06 2.13 -5.90
N PHE A 180 4.91 1.59 -6.30
CA PHE A 180 3.60 2.01 -5.80
C PHE A 180 3.29 1.33 -4.47
N LEU A 181 3.12 2.14 -3.42
CA LEU A 181 2.68 1.66 -2.11
C LEU A 181 1.16 1.86 -2.00
N HIS A 182 0.37 0.78 -1.90
CA HIS A 182 -1.10 0.83 -1.98
C HIS A 182 -1.77 0.92 -0.60
N GLY A 183 -2.05 2.16 -0.19
CA GLY A 183 -2.93 2.46 0.93
C GLY A 183 -2.28 2.60 2.30
N ARG A 184 -2.99 3.31 3.19
CA ARG A 184 -2.48 3.84 4.47
C ARG A 184 -1.91 2.77 5.41
N LYS A 185 -2.35 1.52 5.36
CA LYS A 185 -1.76 0.45 6.20
C LYS A 185 -0.31 0.15 5.81
N VAL A 186 -0.03 0.04 4.50
CA VAL A 186 1.33 -0.13 3.95
C VAL A 186 2.18 1.10 4.24
N HIS A 187 1.65 2.30 3.97
CA HIS A 187 2.34 3.57 4.27
C HIS A 187 2.74 3.64 5.75
N ASN A 188 1.78 3.46 6.66
CA ASN A 188 2.00 3.53 8.09
C ASN A 188 2.99 2.46 8.60
N ARG A 189 2.96 1.22 8.08
CA ARG A 189 3.88 0.17 8.54
C ARG A 189 5.30 0.43 8.07
N ILE A 190 5.49 0.75 6.79
CA ILE A 190 6.81 1.09 6.23
C ILE A 190 7.43 2.28 6.97
N LEU A 191 6.66 3.32 7.27
CA LEU A 191 7.13 4.49 8.03
C LEU A 191 7.38 4.21 9.53
N LYS A 192 6.99 3.05 10.06
CA LYS A 192 7.07 2.69 11.48
C LYS A 192 7.79 1.37 11.79
N MET A 193 8.51 0.77 10.84
CA MET A 193 9.27 -0.46 11.13
C MET A 193 10.37 -0.18 12.16
N PRO A 194 10.46 -0.95 13.27
CA PRO A 194 11.51 -0.77 14.28
C PRO A 194 12.92 -1.01 13.73
N GLY A 195 13.93 -0.47 14.40
CA GLY A 195 15.35 -0.63 14.04
C GLY A 195 15.83 0.25 12.88
N ASN A 196 14.94 0.61 11.95
CA ASN A 196 15.17 1.64 10.94
C ASN A 196 13.83 2.33 10.63
N ALA A 197 13.60 3.51 11.23
CA ALA A 197 12.53 4.41 10.76
C ALA A 197 12.88 4.80 9.32
N ASN A 198 12.20 4.16 8.34
CA ASN A 198 12.63 4.18 6.94
C ASN A 198 12.81 5.61 6.44
N LYS A 199 14.04 5.96 6.11
CA LYS A 199 14.42 7.31 5.72
C LYS A 199 13.92 7.58 4.32
N PHE A 200 13.08 8.59 4.18
CA PHE A 200 12.58 9.08 2.90
C PHE A 200 12.90 10.56 2.76
N THR A 201 13.33 10.99 1.58
CA THR A 201 13.29 12.41 1.21
C THR A 201 12.04 12.66 0.39
N ALA A 202 11.11 13.46 0.93
CA ALA A 202 9.91 13.87 0.21
C ALA A 202 10.24 14.99 -0.79
N LEU A 203 9.95 14.75 -2.08
CA LEU A 203 10.10 15.75 -3.15
C LEU A 203 8.73 16.03 -3.77
N PRO A 204 8.06 17.14 -3.40
CA PRO A 204 6.84 17.60 -4.07
C PRO A 204 7.11 17.96 -5.53
N LEU A 205 6.22 17.54 -6.43
CA LEU A 205 6.29 17.86 -7.85
C LEU A 205 5.48 19.11 -8.19
N TRP A 206 5.90 19.78 -9.26
CA TRP A 206 5.37 21.07 -9.71
C TRP A 206 4.88 21.04 -11.17
N GLY A 207 4.30 22.15 -11.62
CA GLY A 207 3.77 22.27 -12.97
C GLY A 207 2.60 21.30 -13.21
N PRO A 208 2.61 20.47 -14.27
CA PRO A 208 1.53 19.51 -14.54
C PRO A 208 1.27 18.52 -13.39
N PHE A 209 2.29 18.23 -12.57
CA PHE A 209 2.25 17.25 -11.49
C PHE A 209 2.04 17.87 -10.10
N ASP A 210 1.65 19.15 -10.02
CA ASP A 210 1.33 19.87 -8.78
C ASP A 210 0.51 19.05 -7.76
N GLY A 211 1.07 18.83 -6.57
CA GLY A 211 0.44 18.03 -5.50
C GLY A 211 0.63 16.51 -5.60
N VAL A 212 1.44 16.02 -6.56
CA VAL A 212 2.09 14.71 -6.45
C VAL A 212 3.35 14.87 -5.60
N THR A 213 3.64 13.93 -4.70
CA THR A 213 4.88 13.90 -3.91
C THR A 213 5.60 12.58 -4.14
N LEU A 214 6.90 12.65 -4.44
CA LEU A 214 7.79 11.50 -4.50
C LEU A 214 8.39 11.23 -3.11
N PHE A 215 8.50 9.97 -2.73
CA PHE A 215 9.20 9.56 -1.52
C PHE A 215 10.47 8.81 -1.92
N LEU A 216 11.60 9.52 -1.94
CA LEU A 216 12.89 8.94 -2.33
C LEU A 216 13.40 8.04 -1.19
N ALA A 217 13.36 6.73 -1.39
CA ALA A 217 13.77 5.75 -0.40
C ALA A 217 15.29 5.75 -0.26
N HIS A 218 15.80 6.04 0.94
CA HIS A 218 17.24 6.06 1.20
C HIS A 218 17.84 4.66 1.05
N GLU A 219 19.06 4.61 0.56
CA GLU A 219 19.84 3.38 0.41
C GLU A 219 20.04 2.66 1.76
N SER A 220 20.24 3.42 2.84
CA SER A 220 20.44 2.91 4.21
C SER A 220 19.24 2.16 4.82
N ASN A 221 18.09 2.12 4.12
CA ASN A 221 16.92 1.34 4.54
C ASN A 221 17.06 -0.16 4.24
N TYR A 222 18.03 -0.57 3.41
CA TYR A 222 18.18 -1.93 2.88
C TYR A 222 19.41 -2.63 3.48
N ARG A 223 19.32 -3.93 3.80
CA ARG A 223 20.47 -4.69 4.35
C ARG A 223 21.59 -4.87 3.33
N ASN A 224 21.28 -4.82 2.04
CA ASN A 224 22.23 -4.83 0.92
C ASN A 224 22.52 -3.41 0.39
N ALA A 225 22.56 -2.41 1.28
CA ALA A 225 22.95 -1.04 0.96
C ALA A 225 24.38 -0.99 0.37
N ASP A 226 24.51 -0.29 -0.77
CA ASP A 226 25.79 0.10 -1.35
C ASP A 226 25.99 1.60 -1.13
N LEU A 227 27.02 1.93 -0.32
CA LEU A 227 27.27 3.27 0.19
C LEU A 227 27.68 4.29 -0.89
N GLY A 228 27.94 3.87 -2.13
CA GLY A 228 28.12 4.77 -3.26
C GLY A 228 26.85 5.52 -3.67
N HIS A 229 25.68 5.09 -3.21
CA HIS A 229 24.39 5.68 -3.55
C HIS A 229 23.58 6.14 -2.34
N LYS A 230 22.86 7.26 -2.50
CA LYS A 230 22.00 7.85 -1.47
C LYS A 230 20.57 7.29 -1.47
N PHE A 231 20.06 6.91 -2.65
CA PHE A 231 18.69 6.42 -2.84
C PHE A 231 18.65 5.10 -3.61
N ARG A 232 17.75 4.20 -3.17
CA ARG A 232 17.46 2.93 -3.86
C ARG A 232 16.37 3.09 -4.94
N ARG A 233 15.34 3.89 -4.68
CA ARG A 233 14.13 4.01 -5.51
C ARG A 233 13.24 5.21 -5.19
N ILE A 234 12.26 5.44 -6.04
CA ILE A 234 11.19 6.42 -5.92
C ILE A 234 9.89 5.72 -5.53
N CYS A 235 9.47 5.85 -4.27
CA CYS A 235 8.17 5.36 -3.80
C CYS A 235 7.06 6.38 -4.08
N LEU A 236 5.90 5.89 -4.53
CA LEU A 236 4.70 6.66 -4.81
C LEU A 236 3.55 6.17 -3.94
N PHE A 237 3.08 7.01 -3.03
CA PHE A 237 2.01 6.67 -2.10
C PHE A 237 0.66 6.80 -2.82
N VAL A 238 0.08 5.67 -3.21
CA VAL A 238 -1.22 5.61 -3.90
C VAL A 238 -2.34 5.16 -2.97
N LEU A 239 -3.57 5.59 -3.26
CA LEU A 239 -4.75 5.14 -2.51
C LEU A 239 -5.07 3.69 -2.86
N HIS A 240 -5.48 2.92 -1.84
CA HIS A 240 -5.90 1.53 -2.00
C HIS A 240 -7.06 1.42 -3.02
N PRO A 241 -7.03 0.48 -3.98
CA PRO A 241 -8.03 0.38 -5.05
C PRO A 241 -9.49 0.38 -4.57
N GLN A 242 -9.75 -0.21 -3.40
CA GLN A 242 -11.08 -0.26 -2.77
C GLN A 242 -11.74 1.13 -2.59
N VAL A 243 -10.95 2.18 -2.34
CA VAL A 243 -11.45 3.57 -2.22
C VAL A 243 -12.20 3.99 -3.49
N PHE A 244 -11.69 3.57 -4.65
CA PHE A 244 -12.22 3.98 -5.93
C PHE A 244 -13.57 3.34 -6.27
N PHE A 245 -14.02 2.27 -5.61
CA PHE A 245 -15.41 1.81 -5.74
C PHE A 245 -16.40 2.92 -5.37
N TYR A 246 -16.17 3.58 -4.23
CA TYR A 246 -17.10 4.54 -3.59
C TYR A 246 -16.91 5.98 -4.05
N GLU A 247 -15.71 6.34 -4.53
CA GLU A 247 -15.42 7.67 -5.05
C GLU A 247 -16.36 8.12 -6.18
N ARG A 248 -16.48 9.43 -6.42
CA ARG A 248 -17.30 9.94 -7.53
C ARG A 248 -16.51 9.98 -8.83
N LYS A 249 -17.16 9.67 -9.96
CA LYS A 249 -16.59 9.94 -11.28
C LYS A 249 -16.27 11.44 -11.38
N GLY A 250 -15.08 11.79 -11.85
CA GLY A 250 -14.62 13.18 -11.91
C GLY A 250 -14.21 13.79 -10.57
N SER A 251 -13.96 13.01 -9.51
CA SER A 251 -13.45 13.56 -8.25
C SER A 251 -11.98 13.96 -8.35
N GLY A 252 -11.58 14.93 -7.51
CA GLY A 252 -10.17 15.35 -7.41
C GLY A 252 -9.24 14.27 -6.86
N ILE A 253 -9.79 13.26 -6.17
CA ILE A 253 -9.07 12.07 -5.72
C ILE A 253 -8.70 11.18 -6.92
N GLY A 254 -9.65 10.94 -7.84
CA GLY A 254 -9.36 10.28 -9.11
C GLY A 254 -8.35 11.04 -9.97
N GLU A 255 -8.51 12.37 -10.07
CA GLU A 255 -7.56 13.24 -10.81
C GLU A 255 -6.14 13.24 -10.21
N LEU A 256 -6.01 13.12 -8.88
CA LEU A 256 -4.70 13.00 -8.24
C LEU A 256 -4.08 11.62 -8.48
N GLN A 257 -4.83 10.54 -8.28
CA GLN A 257 -4.37 9.17 -8.54
C GLN A 257 -3.92 8.99 -10.01
N ASP A 258 -4.67 9.54 -10.98
CA ASP A 258 -4.27 9.55 -12.39
C ASP A 258 -2.94 10.28 -12.62
N ARG A 259 -2.72 11.44 -11.99
CA ARG A 259 -1.45 12.18 -12.13
C ARG A 259 -0.27 11.47 -11.47
N ILE A 260 -0.50 10.76 -10.36
CA ILE A 260 0.50 9.87 -9.75
C ILE A 260 0.87 8.73 -10.72
N HIS A 261 -0.11 8.15 -11.42
CA HIS A 261 0.17 7.12 -12.43
C HIS A 261 0.88 7.70 -13.66
N ILE A 262 0.45 8.85 -14.21
CA ILE A 262 1.14 9.48 -15.34
C ILE A 262 2.57 9.91 -14.98
N ALA A 263 2.87 10.21 -13.71
CA ALA A 263 4.24 10.43 -13.24
C ALA A 263 5.05 9.12 -13.27
N ALA A 264 4.54 8.04 -12.68
CA ALA A 264 5.19 6.72 -12.71
C ALA A 264 5.45 6.24 -14.15
N ALA A 265 4.44 6.35 -15.02
CA ALA A 265 4.49 5.99 -16.43
C ALA A 265 5.68 6.61 -17.17
N ARG A 266 6.00 7.87 -16.87
CA ARG A 266 7.14 8.59 -17.46
C ARG A 266 8.47 8.27 -16.77
N MET A 267 8.46 7.76 -15.54
CA MET A 267 9.67 7.30 -14.86
C MET A 267 10.08 5.88 -15.25
N THR A 268 9.15 5.06 -15.75
CA THR A 268 9.38 3.68 -16.19
C THR A 268 9.14 3.44 -17.68
N ASP A 269 8.79 4.50 -18.42
CA ASP A 269 8.38 4.50 -19.84
C ASP A 269 7.30 3.45 -20.20
N MET A 270 6.43 3.15 -19.23
CA MET A 270 5.35 2.17 -19.35
C MET A 270 4.03 2.77 -19.86
N PRO A 271 3.20 1.99 -20.58
CA PRO A 271 1.92 2.45 -21.11
C PRO A 271 0.89 2.71 -19.99
N VAL A 272 0.37 3.95 -19.94
CA VAL A 272 -0.66 4.39 -18.99
C VAL A 272 -1.97 4.74 -19.71
N ARG A 273 -3.09 4.39 -19.10
CA ARG A 273 -4.42 4.82 -19.55
C ARG A 273 -4.74 6.17 -18.89
N GLU A 274 -4.76 7.24 -19.68
CA GLU A 274 -5.12 8.57 -19.16
C GLU A 274 -6.56 8.58 -18.61
N PHE A 275 -6.77 9.32 -17.52
CA PHE A 275 -8.07 9.49 -16.84
C PHE A 275 -8.70 8.17 -16.33
N TYR A 276 -7.91 7.14 -16.08
CA TYR A 276 -8.39 5.83 -15.63
C TYR A 276 -9.17 5.91 -14.32
N PHE A 277 -8.57 6.54 -13.30
CA PHE A 277 -9.10 6.68 -11.95
C PHE A 277 -10.25 7.69 -11.88
N ARG A 278 -10.10 8.81 -12.57
CA ARG A 278 -11.10 9.88 -12.68
C ARG A 278 -12.37 9.44 -13.41
N GLU A 279 -12.24 8.78 -14.57
CA GLU A 279 -13.38 8.45 -15.43
C GLU A 279 -13.98 7.06 -15.18
N LYS A 280 -13.49 6.33 -14.17
CA LYS A 280 -13.94 4.98 -13.79
C LYS A 280 -13.77 3.93 -14.88
N GLN A 281 -12.64 3.96 -15.59
CA GLN A 281 -12.43 3.11 -16.77
C GLN A 281 -12.38 1.61 -16.43
N TRP A 282 -11.87 1.24 -15.24
CA TRP A 282 -11.87 -0.16 -14.78
C TRP A 282 -13.26 -0.79 -14.79
N LYS A 283 -14.35 -0.02 -14.62
CA LYS A 283 -15.71 -0.55 -14.72
C LYS A 283 -16.03 -1.16 -16.08
N LYS A 284 -15.44 -0.65 -17.17
CA LYS A 284 -15.62 -1.20 -18.52
C LYS A 284 -14.91 -2.56 -18.67
N LEU A 285 -13.77 -2.72 -17.99
CA LEU A 285 -13.01 -3.98 -17.96
C LEU A 285 -13.71 -4.99 -17.04
N SER A 286 -14.03 -4.57 -15.81
CA SER A 286 -14.59 -5.44 -14.78
C SER A 286 -16.00 -5.92 -15.09
N ILE A 287 -16.79 -5.26 -15.95
CA ILE A 287 -18.09 -5.81 -16.38
C ILE A 287 -17.90 -7.13 -17.14
N ASN A 288 -16.86 -7.25 -17.98
CA ASN A 288 -16.60 -8.49 -18.72
C ASN A 288 -16.01 -9.57 -17.80
N THR A 289 -15.08 -9.21 -16.91
CA THR A 289 -14.52 -10.15 -15.92
C THR A 289 -15.59 -10.62 -14.92
N PHE A 290 -16.48 -9.73 -14.46
CA PHE A 290 -17.57 -10.06 -13.55
C PHE A 290 -18.70 -10.86 -14.23
N ARG A 291 -18.97 -10.61 -15.51
CA ARG A 291 -19.83 -11.49 -16.33
C ARG A 291 -19.22 -12.89 -16.42
N ALA A 292 -17.96 -13.00 -16.87
CA ALA A 292 -17.27 -14.29 -16.96
C ALA A 292 -17.18 -15.03 -15.61
N MET A 293 -17.05 -14.29 -14.51
CA MET A 293 -17.11 -14.79 -13.13
C MET A 293 -18.48 -15.41 -12.83
N VAL A 294 -19.57 -14.65 -12.98
CA VAL A 294 -20.95 -15.16 -12.76
C VAL A 294 -21.27 -16.32 -13.70
N THR A 295 -20.81 -16.28 -14.96
CA THR A 295 -20.98 -17.39 -15.91
C THR A 295 -20.19 -18.64 -15.49
N LYS A 296 -18.94 -18.51 -15.00
CA LYS A 296 -18.13 -19.65 -14.52
C LYS A 296 -18.72 -20.24 -13.23
N GLU A 297 -19.14 -19.40 -12.29
CA GLU A 297 -19.77 -19.80 -11.03
C GLU A 297 -21.09 -20.55 -11.30
N LEU A 298 -21.96 -19.98 -12.17
CA LEU A 298 -23.18 -20.65 -12.63
C LEU A 298 -22.88 -21.96 -13.36
N ALA A 299 -21.87 -22.02 -14.23
CA ALA A 299 -21.48 -23.25 -14.92
C ALA A 299 -20.95 -24.33 -13.94
N SER A 300 -20.21 -23.95 -12.91
CA SER A 300 -19.73 -24.86 -11.87
C SER A 300 -20.88 -25.42 -11.03
N PHE A 301 -21.80 -24.54 -10.62
CA PHE A 301 -23.03 -24.92 -9.91
C PHE A 301 -23.91 -25.87 -10.75
N LEU A 302 -24.12 -25.55 -12.03
CA LEU A 302 -24.84 -26.40 -12.97
C LEU A 302 -24.17 -27.75 -13.17
N LYS A 303 -22.82 -27.80 -13.25
CA LYS A 303 -22.08 -29.06 -13.37
C LYS A 303 -22.29 -29.94 -12.12
N GLN A 304 -22.04 -29.39 -10.93
CA GLN A 304 -22.23 -30.10 -9.66
C GLN A 304 -23.66 -30.66 -9.52
N HIS A 305 -24.67 -29.87 -9.92
CA HIS A 305 -26.06 -30.34 -9.86
C HIS A 305 -26.43 -31.35 -10.95
N SER A 306 -25.82 -31.28 -12.14
CA SER A 306 -25.99 -32.30 -13.19
C SER A 306 -25.40 -33.66 -12.81
N GLU A 307 -24.32 -33.67 -12.03
CA GLU A 307 -23.70 -34.90 -11.51
C GLU A 307 -24.45 -35.46 -10.28
N SER A 308 -25.21 -34.61 -9.56
CA SER A 308 -25.96 -35.00 -8.35
C SER A 308 -27.36 -35.60 -8.59
N GLY A 309 -27.80 -35.77 -9.84
CA GLY A 309 -29.12 -36.34 -10.16
C GLY A 309 -30.34 -35.49 -9.74
N VAL A 310 -30.13 -34.19 -9.47
CA VAL A 310 -31.21 -33.29 -8.99
C VAL A 310 -32.14 -32.87 -10.13
N ASP A 311 -33.44 -32.80 -9.81
CA ASP A 311 -34.55 -32.62 -10.74
C ASP A 311 -34.33 -31.48 -11.76
N ALA A 312 -34.30 -31.87 -13.05
CA ALA A 312 -34.03 -31.00 -14.19
C ALA A 312 -34.99 -29.80 -14.28
N VAL A 313 -36.18 -29.88 -13.68
CA VAL A 313 -37.16 -28.79 -13.61
C VAL A 313 -36.63 -27.56 -12.86
N GLN A 314 -35.74 -27.73 -11.87
CA GLN A 314 -35.09 -26.58 -11.21
C GLN A 314 -34.01 -25.93 -12.09
N VAL A 315 -33.24 -26.74 -12.83
CA VAL A 315 -32.14 -26.30 -13.71
C VAL A 315 -32.66 -25.38 -14.82
N VAL A 316 -33.80 -25.73 -15.44
CA VAL A 316 -34.44 -24.89 -16.48
C VAL A 316 -34.92 -23.54 -15.91
N LYS A 317 -35.47 -23.52 -14.69
CA LYS A 317 -35.95 -22.29 -14.03
C LYS A 317 -34.82 -21.33 -13.66
N THR A 318 -33.64 -21.83 -13.28
CA THR A 318 -32.46 -20.98 -13.05
C THR A 318 -31.87 -20.44 -14.35
N LYS A 319 -31.82 -21.26 -15.42
CA LYS A 319 -31.34 -20.84 -16.75
C LYS A 319 -32.12 -19.63 -17.31
N HIS A 320 -33.45 -19.72 -17.40
CA HIS A 320 -34.27 -18.61 -17.91
C HIS A 320 -34.20 -17.34 -17.04
N LYS A 321 -33.94 -17.49 -15.74
CA LYS A 321 -33.75 -16.35 -14.83
C LYS A 321 -32.41 -15.62 -15.09
N ALA A 322 -31.37 -16.32 -15.55
CA ALA A 322 -30.12 -15.70 -15.99
C ALA A 322 -30.28 -15.00 -17.35
N GLU A 323 -30.91 -15.66 -18.32
CA GLU A 323 -31.19 -15.10 -19.66
C GLU A 323 -32.00 -13.78 -19.58
N GLY A 324 -33.00 -13.71 -18.69
CA GLY A 324 -33.76 -12.50 -18.42
C GLY A 324 -32.98 -11.35 -17.74
N ILE A 325 -31.82 -11.63 -17.15
CA ILE A 325 -30.90 -10.60 -16.62
C ILE A 325 -30.05 -10.02 -17.75
N ASP A 326 -29.51 -10.86 -18.64
CA ASP A 326 -28.69 -10.39 -19.76
C ASP A 326 -29.47 -9.53 -20.76
N HIS A 327 -30.76 -9.80 -20.98
CA HIS A 327 -31.62 -8.95 -21.81
C HIS A 327 -31.73 -7.52 -21.23
N ARG A 328 -32.07 -7.40 -19.94
CA ARG A 328 -32.18 -6.12 -19.23
C ARG A 328 -30.87 -5.33 -19.14
N VAL A 329 -29.73 -6.02 -18.97
CA VAL A 329 -28.41 -5.37 -18.95
C VAL A 329 -27.98 -4.94 -20.36
N SER A 330 -28.39 -5.66 -21.39
CA SER A 330 -28.13 -5.28 -22.79
C SER A 330 -28.95 -4.06 -23.22
N GLU A 331 -30.23 -3.99 -22.87
CA GLU A 331 -31.08 -2.80 -23.03
C GLU A 331 -30.46 -1.57 -22.33
N ALA A 332 -30.05 -1.73 -21.07
CA ALA A 332 -29.38 -0.68 -20.30
C ALA A 332 -28.02 -0.26 -20.89
N SER A 333 -27.40 -1.08 -21.73
CA SER A 333 -26.17 -0.77 -22.46
C SER A 333 -26.41 -0.01 -23.77
N GLN A 334 -27.56 -0.23 -24.43
CA GLN A 334 -27.91 0.42 -25.70
C GLN A 334 -28.55 1.80 -25.54
N GLY A 335 -29.21 2.08 -24.40
CA GLY A 335 -29.91 3.34 -24.12
C GLY A 335 -29.04 4.62 -23.99
N SER A 336 -27.80 4.62 -24.47
CA SER A 336 -26.83 5.73 -24.36
C SER A 336 -26.33 6.27 -25.71
N VAL A 337 -27.14 6.18 -26.77
CA VAL A 337 -26.87 6.83 -28.07
C VAL A 337 -27.91 7.93 -28.33
N TYR A 338 -27.52 9.19 -28.13
CA TYR A 338 -28.29 10.34 -28.63
C TYR A 338 -28.11 10.44 -30.15
N PRO A 339 -29.19 10.52 -30.96
CA PRO A 339 -29.07 10.74 -32.40
C PRO A 339 -28.53 12.15 -32.67
N SER A 340 -27.37 12.25 -33.31
CA SER A 340 -26.80 13.50 -33.77
C SER A 340 -27.68 14.13 -34.86
N LYS A 341 -28.19 15.34 -34.63
CA LYS A 341 -28.97 16.08 -35.63
C LYS A 341 -28.14 16.29 -36.91
N PRO A 342 -28.69 16.03 -38.11
CA PRO A 342 -27.94 16.18 -39.35
C PRO A 342 -27.63 17.66 -39.64
N SER A 343 -26.36 17.97 -39.88
CA SER A 343 -25.93 19.29 -40.34
C SER A 343 -26.34 19.52 -41.80
N LYS A 344 -27.09 20.60 -42.10
CA LYS A 344 -27.44 20.98 -43.48
C LYS A 344 -26.21 21.44 -44.26
N ARG A 345 -25.50 20.49 -44.86
CA ARG A 345 -24.37 20.74 -45.77
C ARG A 345 -24.93 21.17 -47.14
N LYS A 346 -24.98 22.46 -47.43
CA LYS A 346 -25.26 22.96 -48.79
C LYS A 346 -24.23 22.36 -49.75
N ARG A 347 -24.67 21.63 -50.77
CA ARG A 347 -23.89 21.40 -51.99
C ARG A 347 -24.16 22.56 -52.95
N SER A 348 -23.13 22.98 -53.67
CA SER A 348 -23.19 23.96 -54.74
C SER A 348 -22.87 23.28 -56.07
N THR A 349 -23.80 23.43 -57.02
CA THR A 349 -23.76 23.01 -58.43
C THR A 349 -24.69 23.98 -59.16
N GLY A 350 -24.36 24.59 -60.29
CA GLY A 350 -23.10 24.62 -61.05
C GLY A 350 -23.28 25.58 -62.26
N GLU A 351 -22.21 25.82 -63.01
CA GLU A 351 -22.19 26.29 -64.41
C GLU A 351 -22.87 27.64 -64.78
N ASP A 352 -22.00 28.62 -65.06
CA ASP A 352 -21.85 29.37 -66.33
C ASP A 352 -22.86 30.46 -66.83
N PHE A 353 -22.33 31.21 -67.80
CA PHE A 353 -22.90 32.24 -68.69
C PHE A 353 -23.20 33.68 -68.18
N SER A 354 -22.22 34.55 -68.47
CA SER A 354 -22.30 35.80 -69.27
C SER A 354 -23.20 36.99 -68.87
N ASP A 355 -22.52 38.15 -68.83
CA ASP A 355 -22.89 39.45 -69.41
C ASP A 355 -24.10 40.27 -68.95
N SER A 356 -23.77 41.55 -68.72
CA SER A 356 -24.65 42.74 -68.77
C SER A 356 -25.73 42.86 -67.67
N ALA A 357 -26.33 44.02 -67.41
CA ALA A 357 -25.85 45.41 -67.32
C ALA A 357 -27.01 46.24 -66.73
N VAL A 358 -26.79 47.55 -66.48
CA VAL A 358 -27.84 48.61 -66.52
C VAL A 358 -29.03 48.51 -65.54
N SER A 359 -29.18 49.56 -64.71
CA SER A 359 -30.46 50.04 -64.11
C SER A 359 -31.14 49.17 -63.02
N GLN A 360 -31.96 49.71 -62.11
CA GLN A 360 -32.22 51.10 -61.71
C GLN A 360 -32.73 51.20 -60.25
N LYS A 361 -32.48 52.35 -59.59
CA LYS A 361 -33.49 53.27 -58.99
C LYS A 361 -34.81 52.58 -58.53
N ALA A 362 -35.25 52.69 -57.27
CA ALA A 362 -35.33 53.91 -56.46
C ALA A 362 -35.24 53.62 -54.93
N ARG A 363 -34.96 54.59 -54.04
CA ARG A 363 -35.92 55.46 -53.30
C ARG A 363 -37.13 54.71 -52.69
N SER A 364 -37.54 54.94 -51.44
CA SER A 364 -37.03 55.84 -50.37
C SER A 364 -37.85 55.70 -49.07
N ILE A 365 -37.33 56.29 -47.98
CA ILE A 365 -38.00 56.96 -46.84
C ILE A 365 -37.49 56.50 -45.45
N ALA A 366 -37.45 57.49 -44.55
CA ALA A 366 -36.98 57.50 -43.17
C ALA A 366 -37.91 56.70 -42.20
N THR A 367 -37.72 56.60 -40.88
CA THR A 367 -37.39 57.65 -39.88
C THR A 367 -36.57 57.16 -38.66
N LEU A 368 -36.26 58.13 -37.79
CA LEU A 368 -35.38 58.06 -36.61
C LEU A 368 -35.84 57.09 -35.51
N ALA A 369 -34.86 56.55 -34.76
CA ALA A 369 -34.93 56.47 -33.29
C ALA A 369 -33.52 56.44 -32.66
N LYS A 370 -33.30 57.19 -31.56
CA LYS A 370 -32.04 57.19 -30.78
C LYS A 370 -32.17 56.25 -29.57
N GLY A 371 -31.21 55.34 -29.37
CA GLY A 371 -31.18 54.42 -28.21
C GLY A 371 -29.79 54.25 -27.60
N LYS A 372 -29.61 54.58 -26.31
CA LYS A 372 -28.32 54.57 -25.61
C LYS A 372 -27.86 53.14 -25.28
N LYS A 373 -26.72 52.68 -25.84
CA LYS A 373 -26.03 51.46 -25.37
C LYS A 373 -25.34 51.74 -24.01
N LYS A 374 -25.79 51.09 -22.94
CA LYS A 374 -25.02 50.96 -21.70
C LYS A 374 -24.05 49.78 -21.81
N THR A 375 -22.78 49.98 -21.50
CA THR A 375 -21.78 48.92 -21.42
C THR A 375 -21.97 48.11 -20.13
N ALA A 376 -22.24 46.81 -20.26
CA ALA A 376 -22.42 45.90 -19.13
C ALA A 376 -21.08 45.24 -18.75
N VAL A 377 -20.56 45.55 -17.56
CA VAL A 377 -19.34 44.90 -17.02
C VAL A 377 -19.65 43.42 -16.70
N PRO A 378 -18.82 42.46 -17.14
CA PRO A 378 -19.08 41.04 -16.92
C PRO A 378 -18.92 40.64 -15.44
N ARG A 379 -20.05 40.46 -14.74
CA ARG A 379 -20.08 39.93 -13.37
C ARG A 379 -19.55 38.49 -13.35
N LYS A 380 -18.38 38.29 -12.73
CA LYS A 380 -17.77 36.95 -12.53
C LYS A 380 -18.73 36.03 -11.76
N ASN A 381 -18.90 34.81 -12.24
CA ASN A 381 -19.90 33.86 -11.74
C ASN A 381 -19.51 33.28 -10.36
N PRO A 382 -20.28 33.54 -9.26
CA PRO A 382 -19.90 33.12 -7.90
C PRO A 382 -19.70 31.61 -7.71
N ARG A 383 -20.26 30.78 -8.60
CA ARG A 383 -20.10 29.31 -8.53
C ARG A 383 -18.67 28.84 -8.80
N GLN A 384 -17.88 29.58 -9.59
CA GLN A 384 -16.48 29.20 -9.87
C GLN A 384 -15.56 29.34 -8.65
N GLY A 385 -15.82 30.34 -7.79
CA GLY A 385 -15.05 30.52 -6.55
C GLY A 385 -15.24 29.35 -5.58
N ARG A 386 -16.49 28.99 -5.28
CA ARG A 386 -16.82 27.91 -4.32
C ARG A 386 -16.20 26.56 -4.69
N ASN A 387 -16.13 26.23 -5.99
CA ASN A 387 -15.51 24.98 -6.45
C ASN A 387 -13.98 24.97 -6.25
N ARG A 388 -13.28 26.10 -6.42
CA ARG A 388 -11.84 26.18 -6.11
C ARG A 388 -11.57 25.96 -4.62
N THR A 389 -12.34 26.60 -3.73
CA THR A 389 -12.22 26.42 -2.26
C THR A 389 -12.62 25.03 -1.79
N ALA A 390 -13.42 24.29 -2.56
CA ALA A 390 -13.73 22.88 -2.29
C ALA A 390 -12.57 21.96 -2.72
N ARG A 391 -12.01 22.15 -3.93
CA ARG A 391 -10.83 21.41 -4.42
C ARG A 391 -9.62 21.60 -3.51
N ALA A 392 -9.31 22.85 -3.14
CA ALA A 392 -8.21 23.18 -2.24
C ALA A 392 -8.33 22.46 -0.89
N ARG A 393 -9.52 22.46 -0.26
CA ARG A 393 -9.75 21.76 1.02
C ARG A 393 -9.76 20.23 0.92
N ALA A 394 -10.02 19.66 -0.26
CA ALA A 394 -9.87 18.23 -0.50
C ALA A 394 -8.39 17.83 -0.66
N ILE A 395 -7.61 18.65 -1.36
CA ILE A 395 -6.15 18.46 -1.52
C ILE A 395 -5.45 18.66 -0.17
N GLN A 396 -5.75 19.74 0.55
CA GLN A 396 -5.19 20.00 1.89
C GLN A 396 -5.46 18.83 2.83
N ARG A 397 -6.72 18.35 2.95
CA ARG A 397 -7.04 17.18 3.78
C ARG A 397 -6.29 15.90 3.39
N PHE A 398 -5.95 15.73 2.11
CA PHE A 398 -5.15 14.60 1.65
C PHE A 398 -3.66 14.78 2.03
N GLN A 399 -3.14 16.00 1.94
CA GLN A 399 -1.80 16.36 2.42
C GLN A 399 -1.72 16.23 3.95
N ASP A 400 -2.68 16.77 4.70
CA ASP A 400 -2.79 16.64 6.17
C ASP A 400 -2.77 15.17 6.61
N LEU A 401 -3.46 14.27 5.88
CA LEU A 401 -3.48 12.83 6.13
C LEU A 401 -2.16 12.11 5.86
N ILE A 402 -1.24 12.73 5.10
CA ILE A 402 0.11 12.25 4.79
C ILE A 402 1.15 12.87 5.73
N SER A 403 0.99 14.16 6.08
CA SER A 403 1.96 14.93 6.89
C SER A 403 2.07 14.48 8.35
N VAL A 404 1.15 13.65 8.87
CA VAL A 404 1.20 13.05 10.23
C VAL A 404 2.35 12.02 10.41
N ALA A 405 3.30 11.97 9.47
CA ALA A 405 4.45 11.06 9.47
C ALA A 405 5.80 11.76 9.75
N ASN A 406 5.81 13.07 10.03
CA ASN A 406 7.02 13.88 10.05
C ASN A 406 7.27 14.56 11.43
N PRO A 407 7.85 13.85 12.41
CA PRO A 407 8.20 14.42 13.72
C PRO A 407 9.45 15.30 13.61
N ALA A 408 9.27 16.54 13.17
CA ALA A 408 10.31 17.57 13.20
C ALA A 408 10.50 18.10 14.63
N VAL A 409 11.16 17.32 15.49
CA VAL A 409 11.57 17.75 16.83
C VAL A 409 12.81 18.66 16.68
N GLU A 410 12.59 19.97 16.72
CA GLU A 410 13.68 20.95 16.74
C GLU A 410 14.35 20.96 18.13
N LEU A 411 15.50 20.30 18.26
CA LEU A 411 16.40 20.48 19.40
C LEU A 411 17.35 21.66 19.15
N PRO A 412 17.41 22.67 20.04
CA PRO A 412 18.23 23.86 19.83
C PRO A 412 19.71 23.60 20.15
N PHE A 413 20.52 23.33 19.13
CA PHE A 413 21.99 23.43 19.24
C PHE A 413 22.46 24.87 18.99
N THR A 414 22.47 25.70 20.03
CA THR A 414 23.24 26.94 20.06
C THR A 414 24.64 26.68 20.64
N LEU A 415 25.68 26.90 19.84
CA LEU A 415 27.04 27.12 20.35
C LEU A 415 27.76 28.14 19.46
N ASN A 416 28.14 29.27 20.04
CA ASN A 416 28.93 30.31 19.38
C ASN A 416 30.44 30.00 19.50
N SER A 417 31.23 30.60 18.63
CA SER A 417 32.71 30.56 18.70
C SER A 417 33.28 31.65 19.63
N THR A 418 34.49 31.42 20.15
CA THR A 418 35.40 32.39 20.83
C THR A 418 34.87 33.02 22.14
N SER A 419 35.63 33.11 23.24
CA SER A 419 37.05 33.51 23.40
C SER A 419 37.54 33.33 24.86
N VAL A 420 38.86 33.54 25.12
CA VAL A 420 39.54 33.76 26.43
C VAL A 420 39.61 32.52 27.37
N LEU A 421 40.51 32.38 28.37
CA LEU A 421 41.99 32.49 28.55
C LEU A 421 42.28 32.18 30.05
N GLU A 422 43.36 31.45 30.39
CA GLU A 422 43.84 31.17 31.79
C GLU A 422 42.82 30.40 32.70
N GLU A 423 43.16 29.72 33.81
CA GLU A 423 44.39 29.52 34.62
C GLU A 423 44.34 28.12 35.33
N ALA A 424 45.48 27.62 35.85
CA ALA A 424 45.72 26.57 36.89
C ALA A 424 44.82 25.29 37.03
N GLY A 425 45.33 24.10 37.38
CA GLY A 425 46.71 23.64 37.64
C GLY A 425 46.77 22.43 38.63
N ARG A 426 47.79 21.55 38.47
CA ARG A 426 48.00 20.27 39.22
C ARG A 426 46.96 19.18 38.85
N GLU A 427 47.24 17.87 38.89
CA GLU A 427 48.41 17.03 39.21
C GLU A 427 48.77 16.20 37.93
N GLY A 428 49.82 15.39 37.76
CA GLY A 428 50.89 14.85 38.62
C GLY A 428 51.29 13.46 38.08
N LEU A 429 52.58 13.09 38.13
CA LEU A 429 53.23 11.91 37.50
C LEU A 429 53.49 12.07 35.96
N SER A 430 54.70 11.91 35.39
CA SER A 430 55.86 11.00 35.61
C SER A 430 55.59 9.58 35.06
N ILE A 431 56.37 8.98 34.14
CA ILE A 431 57.67 9.26 33.49
C ILE A 431 57.64 8.59 32.07
N ASN A 432 58.22 9.13 30.99
CA ASN A 432 59.56 8.80 30.48
C ASN A 432 59.95 9.63 29.22
N SER A 433 61.25 9.81 28.99
CA SER A 433 61.87 10.31 27.74
C SER A 433 62.19 9.12 26.79
N ASP A 434 62.72 9.22 25.56
CA ASP A 434 63.22 10.30 24.66
C ASP A 434 62.55 10.13 23.25
N MET A 435 62.93 10.68 22.08
CA MET A 435 64.20 11.19 21.55
C MET A 435 64.05 11.93 20.18
N ILE A 436 65.05 12.77 19.85
CA ILE A 436 65.42 13.31 18.51
C ILE A 436 64.58 14.44 17.86
N LEU A 437 65.32 15.41 17.29
CA LEU A 437 64.88 16.60 16.55
C LEU A 437 65.28 16.49 15.05
N SER A 438 64.46 17.03 14.14
CA SER A 438 64.85 17.77 12.90
C SER A 438 63.59 18.00 12.03
N SER A 439 63.14 19.19 11.62
CA SER A 439 63.78 20.22 10.75
C SER A 439 64.28 19.66 9.41
N SER A 440 64.02 20.25 8.23
CA SER A 440 63.57 21.62 7.90
C SER A 440 62.93 21.71 6.51
N ALA A 441 62.14 22.76 6.25
CA ALA A 441 61.87 23.25 4.88
C ALA A 441 63.13 23.93 4.30
N PRO A 442 63.22 24.18 2.96
CA PRO A 442 62.74 25.46 2.42
C PRO A 442 62.12 25.33 0.98
N LYS A 443 61.01 26.01 0.66
CA LYS A 443 60.86 27.35 0.02
C LYS A 443 60.83 27.39 -1.53
N ASP A 444 59.90 28.23 -1.99
CA ASP A 444 59.98 29.19 -3.10
C ASP A 444 60.53 28.73 -4.48
N ASN A 445 59.66 28.75 -5.51
CA ASN A 445 59.67 29.86 -6.48
C ASN A 445 58.39 29.91 -7.34
N ALA A 446 58.24 30.98 -8.13
CA ALA A 446 56.96 31.42 -8.69
C ALA A 446 57.00 31.77 -10.19
N VAL A 447 55.80 31.82 -10.80
CA VAL A 447 55.41 32.61 -12.00
C VAL A 447 56.19 32.40 -13.32
N THR A 448 55.47 31.95 -14.35
CA THR A 448 55.34 32.70 -15.63
C THR A 448 54.14 32.21 -16.46
N GLU A 449 53.68 33.05 -17.39
CA GLU A 449 52.56 32.79 -18.31
C GLU A 449 53.05 32.16 -19.63
N SER A 450 52.14 31.62 -20.46
CA SER A 450 51.91 32.11 -21.84
C SER A 450 51.33 31.05 -22.82
N LYS A 451 50.16 31.40 -23.39
CA LYS A 451 49.69 31.20 -24.78
C LYS A 451 49.66 29.84 -25.52
N GLU A 452 48.48 29.62 -26.12
CA GLU A 452 48.20 29.24 -27.53
C GLU A 452 48.84 27.97 -28.15
N GLY A 453 47.98 27.05 -28.62
CA GLY A 453 48.37 25.81 -29.31
C GLY A 453 47.22 25.19 -30.12
N GLN A 454 46.62 25.94 -31.04
CA GLN A 454 45.51 25.47 -31.87
C GLN A 454 46.00 24.60 -33.05
N TRP A 455 45.67 23.31 -33.06
CA TRP A 455 45.83 22.44 -34.25
C TRP A 455 44.60 21.56 -34.49
N MET A 456 44.23 21.42 -35.76
CA MET A 456 43.21 20.47 -36.21
C MET A 456 43.85 19.26 -36.91
N ALA A 457 43.24 18.07 -36.73
CA ALA A 457 43.49 16.93 -37.60
C ALA A 457 42.20 16.10 -37.77
N GLN A 458 41.79 15.88 -39.02
CA GLN A 458 40.71 14.96 -39.38
C GLN A 458 41.28 13.61 -39.81
N ARG A 459 40.72 12.51 -39.28
CA ARG A 459 40.61 11.13 -39.82
C ARG A 459 39.97 10.28 -38.71
N GLY A 460 39.04 9.35 -38.93
CA GLY A 460 38.50 8.79 -40.17
C GLY A 460 39.02 7.38 -40.41
N GLY A 461 38.24 6.35 -40.08
CA GLY A 461 38.69 4.95 -40.19
C GLY A 461 37.75 3.93 -39.53
N ASN A 462 36.95 3.28 -40.37
CA ASN A 462 35.97 2.23 -40.05
C ASN A 462 36.47 0.98 -39.30
N SER A 463 35.54 0.40 -38.52
CA SER A 463 35.10 -1.02 -38.55
C SER A 463 35.79 -2.15 -37.76
N ASN A 464 34.91 -3.11 -37.43
CA ASN A 464 35.10 -4.55 -37.22
C ASN A 464 35.81 -5.01 -35.92
N LEU A 465 35.14 -5.75 -35.02
CA LEU A 465 34.45 -7.06 -35.12
C LEU A 465 35.42 -8.21 -34.83
N ILE A 466 35.40 -8.70 -33.59
CA ILE A 466 36.05 -9.94 -33.19
C ILE A 466 34.97 -10.90 -32.68
N GLN A 467 34.61 -11.87 -33.53
CA GLN A 467 34.12 -13.18 -33.09
C GLN A 467 35.21 -14.20 -33.39
N ILE A 468 35.51 -15.08 -32.43
CA ILE A 468 35.97 -16.48 -32.56
C ILE A 468 36.36 -16.96 -31.15
N LYS A 469 36.28 -18.24 -30.78
CA LYS A 469 35.29 -19.33 -30.98
C LYS A 469 35.78 -20.46 -30.05
N ALA A 470 34.90 -21.22 -29.41
CA ALA A 470 35.32 -22.31 -28.53
C ALA A 470 35.98 -23.48 -29.29
N LYS A 471 36.76 -24.31 -28.56
CA LYS A 471 37.13 -25.66 -28.97
C LYS A 471 37.27 -26.57 -27.75
N GLU A 472 36.79 -27.81 -27.88
CA GLU A 472 36.84 -28.86 -26.87
C GLU A 472 37.96 -29.88 -27.16
N LEU A 473 37.96 -30.98 -26.37
CA LEU A 473 38.80 -32.20 -26.39
C LEU A 473 40.04 -32.15 -25.48
N LEU A 474 40.49 -33.26 -24.86
CA LEU A 474 39.88 -34.43 -24.17
C LEU A 474 41.07 -35.30 -23.68
N THR A 475 40.91 -36.12 -22.63
CA THR A 475 41.88 -37.16 -22.15
C THR A 475 43.26 -36.65 -21.69
N ASP A 476 43.99 -37.28 -20.76
CA ASP A 476 43.64 -38.27 -19.71
C ASP A 476 44.67 -38.23 -18.55
N ASP A 477 44.58 -39.23 -17.65
CA ASP A 477 45.58 -39.74 -16.69
C ASP A 477 45.52 -39.35 -15.20
N ILE A 478 45.90 -40.36 -14.39
CA ILE A 478 45.73 -40.49 -12.94
C ILE A 478 47.02 -41.09 -12.36
N PRO A 479 47.46 -40.66 -11.16
CA PRO A 479 48.07 -41.60 -10.23
C PRO A 479 47.24 -41.77 -8.95
N ARG A 480 46.96 -43.02 -8.58
CA ARG A 480 46.43 -43.38 -7.26
C ARG A 480 47.59 -43.51 -6.26
N THR A 481 47.39 -43.03 -5.03
CA THR A 481 48.05 -43.57 -3.85
C THR A 481 47.01 -43.86 -2.78
N GLY A 482 47.23 -44.89 -1.97
CA GLY A 482 46.32 -45.32 -0.92
C GLY A 482 46.97 -46.36 -0.01
N SER A 483 46.20 -46.87 0.96
CA SER A 483 46.65 -47.73 2.08
C SER A 483 47.50 -46.99 3.14
N ASN A 484 47.47 -47.33 4.44
CA ASN A 484 46.54 -48.24 5.13
C ASN A 484 46.45 -47.99 6.65
N LEU A 485 45.30 -48.35 7.23
CA LEU A 485 45.08 -48.95 8.56
C LEU A 485 46.05 -48.63 9.73
N LYS A 486 45.55 -47.95 10.77
CA LYS A 486 45.21 -48.57 12.09
C LYS A 486 44.75 -47.55 13.14
N ALA A 487 43.86 -47.98 14.04
CA ALA A 487 43.58 -47.31 15.31
C ALA A 487 44.43 -47.92 16.45
N PRO A 488 44.57 -47.21 17.58
CA PRO A 488 44.70 -47.88 18.87
C PRO A 488 43.69 -47.39 19.93
N THR A 489 43.41 -48.27 20.88
CA THR A 489 42.45 -48.11 21.98
C THR A 489 43.01 -47.26 23.14
N LYS A 490 42.13 -46.79 24.03
CA LYS A 490 42.51 -46.20 25.33
C LYS A 490 43.30 -47.20 26.19
N THR A 491 44.33 -46.71 26.89
CA THR A 491 44.84 -47.35 28.12
C THR A 491 45.23 -46.29 29.14
N VAL A 492 44.78 -46.45 30.39
CA VAL A 492 45.14 -45.58 31.53
C VAL A 492 46.40 -46.11 32.20
N LYS A 493 47.23 -45.23 32.78
CA LYS A 493 48.20 -45.60 33.82
C LYS A 493 47.99 -44.72 35.06
N ALA A 494 48.18 -45.34 36.22
CA ALA A 494 47.91 -44.75 37.53
C ALA A 494 49.09 -43.93 38.06
N LYS A 495 48.83 -43.18 39.13
CA LYS A 495 49.86 -42.73 40.08
C LYS A 495 49.29 -42.79 41.50
N THR A 496 49.97 -43.51 42.39
CA THR A 496 49.60 -43.72 43.79
C THR A 496 50.41 -42.77 44.67
N ILE A 497 49.78 -42.17 45.69
CA ILE A 497 50.38 -41.65 46.93
C ILE A 497 49.34 -41.88 48.06
N ASP A 498 49.81 -42.14 49.28
CA ASP A 498 49.08 -42.83 50.35
C ASP A 498 48.68 -41.94 51.54
N SER A 499 47.59 -42.34 52.24
CA SER A 499 47.26 -42.14 53.68
C SER A 499 45.77 -42.56 53.87
N GLU A 500 45.39 -43.55 54.70
CA GLU A 500 45.37 -43.55 56.18
C GLU A 500 44.42 -42.46 56.77
N THR A 501 43.43 -42.71 57.63
CA THR A 501 43.06 -43.87 58.49
C THR A 501 41.53 -44.04 58.72
N GLU A 502 41.06 -45.25 59.04
CA GLU A 502 40.08 -45.67 60.10
C GLU A 502 38.78 -44.86 60.44
N THR A 503 37.64 -45.41 60.92
CA THR A 503 37.14 -46.78 61.26
C THR A 503 35.59 -46.84 61.39
N LYS A 504 35.03 -48.06 61.58
CA LYS A 504 33.65 -48.49 62.04
C LYS A 504 32.60 -48.71 60.92
N THR A 505 31.99 -49.89 60.69
CA THR A 505 31.01 -50.72 61.47
C THR A 505 29.69 -50.02 61.80
N SER A 506 28.48 -50.60 61.62
CA SER A 506 27.98 -51.87 61.01
C SER A 506 26.52 -51.65 60.51
N SER A 507 25.64 -52.56 60.06
CA SER A 507 25.47 -54.04 59.95
C SER A 507 24.43 -54.32 58.83
N LEU A 508 24.47 -55.37 57.99
CA LEU A 508 24.26 -56.84 58.18
C LEU A 508 22.77 -57.27 58.33
N LEU A 509 22.42 -58.46 57.79
CA LEU A 509 21.07 -58.98 57.42
C LEU A 509 20.56 -58.35 56.10
N ASP A 510 20.50 -59.01 54.93
CA ASP A 510 20.46 -60.43 54.51
C ASP A 510 19.14 -61.19 54.73
N LEU A 511 18.43 -61.45 53.62
CA LEU A 511 17.83 -62.76 53.28
C LEU A 511 17.24 -62.74 51.84
N ARG A 512 17.41 -63.84 51.10
CA ARG A 512 16.71 -64.18 49.84
C ARG A 512 15.59 -65.22 50.16
N PRO A 513 15.08 -66.10 49.24
CA PRO A 513 15.07 -66.15 47.77
C PRO A 513 13.69 -66.54 47.16
N HIS A 514 13.68 -66.88 45.85
CA HIS A 514 12.71 -67.76 45.15
C HIS A 514 11.31 -67.22 44.78
N ASP A 515 10.69 -67.63 43.66
CA ASP A 515 11.22 -68.24 42.42
C ASP A 515 10.27 -68.03 41.23
N LYS A 516 10.82 -68.16 40.01
CA LYS A 516 10.25 -68.71 38.75
C LYS A 516 8.70 -68.77 38.61
N HIS A 517 8.18 -68.22 37.51
CA HIS A 517 7.97 -69.03 36.29
C HIS A 517 7.72 -68.20 35.02
N GLU A 518 7.66 -68.87 33.88
CA GLU A 518 7.77 -68.37 32.50
C GLU A 518 6.42 -68.05 31.81
N PRO A 519 6.41 -67.45 30.59
CA PRO A 519 5.26 -66.68 30.09
C PRO A 519 4.30 -67.44 29.17
N ILE A 520 3.17 -66.80 28.85
CA ILE A 520 2.28 -67.12 27.72
C ILE A 520 1.76 -65.82 27.06
N THR A 521 1.29 -65.95 25.81
CA THR A 521 1.01 -64.90 24.82
C THR A 521 -0.18 -63.96 25.12
N SER A 522 -0.05 -62.71 24.65
CA SER A 522 -0.94 -61.94 23.72
C SER A 522 -2.44 -62.31 23.53
N PRO A 523 -3.32 -61.39 23.05
CA PRO A 523 -3.20 -59.93 22.83
C PRO A 523 -4.47 -59.11 23.27
N VAL A 524 -4.57 -57.85 22.80
CA VAL A 524 -5.79 -57.00 22.67
C VAL A 524 -6.43 -56.45 23.97
N SER A 525 -6.44 -55.12 24.12
CA SER A 525 -7.67 -54.29 24.10
C SER A 525 -7.44 -52.87 24.64
N SER A 526 -8.02 -51.91 23.95
CA SER A 526 -8.22 -50.51 24.30
C SER A 526 -8.90 -50.27 25.66
N LYS A 527 -8.39 -49.30 26.45
CA LYS A 527 -9.21 -48.22 27.02
C LYS A 527 -8.45 -46.98 27.53
N GLU A 528 -8.82 -45.86 26.93
CA GLU A 528 -9.11 -44.53 27.49
C GLU A 528 -9.03 -44.23 29.01
N VAL A 529 -8.69 -42.95 29.26
CA VAL A 529 -9.16 -42.02 30.32
C VAL A 529 -8.35 -41.84 31.62
N ALA A 530 -8.22 -40.55 31.97
CA ALA A 530 -7.82 -39.93 33.24
C ALA A 530 -6.40 -40.15 33.77
N VAL A 531 -5.58 -39.11 33.62
CA VAL A 531 -4.64 -38.66 34.67
C VAL A 531 -5.18 -37.34 35.20
N ASP A 532 -5.53 -37.31 36.49
CA ASP A 532 -5.74 -36.09 37.28
C ASP A 532 -4.48 -35.91 38.13
N GLU A 533 -3.82 -34.76 38.05
CA GLU A 533 -2.63 -34.50 38.87
C GLU A 533 -2.61 -33.04 39.34
N ARG A 534 -2.47 -32.86 40.65
CA ARG A 534 -2.56 -31.57 41.34
C ARG A 534 -1.21 -31.16 41.94
N THR A 535 -0.87 -29.89 41.72
CA THR A 535 -0.23 -28.99 42.70
C THR A 535 1.15 -29.38 43.27
N ALA A 536 2.19 -28.80 42.66
CA ALA A 536 3.31 -28.13 43.34
C ALA A 536 3.76 -27.03 42.36
N GLN A 537 3.61 -25.73 42.59
CA GLN A 537 3.98 -24.88 43.73
C GLN A 537 5.49 -24.96 44.06
N GLY A 538 6.18 -23.87 43.76
CA GLY A 538 7.63 -23.70 43.93
C GLY A 538 8.00 -22.24 43.64
N ASP A 539 8.03 -21.42 44.69
CA ASP A 539 8.22 -19.97 44.59
C ASP A 539 9.67 -19.58 44.27
N PHE A 540 9.85 -18.56 43.42
CA PHE A 540 11.11 -17.83 43.33
C PHE A 540 10.87 -16.32 43.26
N LEU A 541 11.12 -15.65 44.38
CA LEU A 541 11.13 -14.19 44.50
C LEU A 541 12.50 -13.63 44.09
N LEU A 542 12.52 -12.70 43.14
CA LEU A 542 13.56 -11.67 43.05
C LEU A 542 12.94 -10.30 42.73
N HIS A 543 13.61 -9.25 43.20
CA HIS A 543 13.04 -7.91 43.40
C HIS A 543 13.45 -6.91 42.28
N PRO A 544 13.11 -5.59 42.32
CA PRO A 544 12.73 -4.87 41.10
C PRO A 544 13.83 -3.96 40.54
N SER A 545 13.83 -3.76 39.21
CA SER A 545 14.73 -2.84 38.52
C SER A 545 13.99 -1.79 37.69
N GLN A 546 13.76 -0.63 38.32
CA GLN A 546 13.72 0.71 37.70
C GLN A 546 12.79 0.92 36.48
N LEU A 547 11.60 1.46 36.75
CA LEU A 547 10.83 2.22 35.77
C LEU A 547 11.64 3.42 35.25
N ARG A 548 11.78 3.54 33.93
CA ARG A 548 11.99 4.84 33.26
C ARG A 548 10.68 5.28 32.61
N PRO A 549 10.37 6.59 32.57
CA PRO A 549 9.08 7.07 32.09
C PRO A 549 8.90 6.79 30.61
N GLN A 550 7.75 6.24 30.24
CA GLN A 550 7.26 6.32 28.86
C GLN A 550 6.75 7.74 28.63
N ALA A 551 7.24 8.40 27.58
CA ALA A 551 6.67 9.66 27.12
C ALA A 551 5.42 9.33 26.30
N GLU A 552 4.26 9.32 26.95
CA GLU A 552 2.97 9.14 26.29
C GLU A 552 2.61 10.40 25.49
N GLU A 553 2.89 10.39 24.19
CA GLU A 553 2.26 11.34 23.27
C GLU A 553 0.76 11.01 23.16
N GLU A 554 -0.03 11.62 24.04
CA GLU A 554 -1.49 11.54 24.01
C GLU A 554 -2.04 11.99 22.65
N TYR A 555 -2.40 11.02 21.82
CA TYR A 555 -3.52 11.24 20.92
C TYR A 555 -4.73 11.53 21.80
N SER A 556 -5.14 12.81 21.87
CA SER A 556 -6.39 13.25 22.51
C SER A 556 -7.61 12.70 21.75
N ILE A 557 -7.80 11.39 21.85
CA ILE A 557 -9.08 10.73 21.74
C ILE A 557 -9.89 11.31 22.89
N ARG A 558 -10.70 12.34 22.60
CA ARG A 558 -11.63 12.90 23.58
C ARG A 558 -12.42 11.76 24.19
N ASP A 559 -12.20 11.47 25.47
CA ASP A 559 -12.95 10.41 26.11
C ASP A 559 -14.42 10.83 26.20
N LEU A 560 -15.24 10.12 25.43
CA LEU A 560 -16.67 10.38 25.34
C LEU A 560 -17.40 9.96 26.62
N ASN A 561 -16.76 9.27 27.56
CA ASN A 561 -17.28 9.04 28.91
C ASN A 561 -17.61 10.37 29.63
N PHE A 562 -16.77 11.40 29.47
CA PHE A 562 -16.92 12.68 30.16
C PHE A 562 -17.71 13.75 29.38
N VAL A 563 -18.22 13.42 28.20
CA VAL A 563 -19.01 14.34 27.36
C VAL A 563 -20.50 14.07 27.59
N ASN A 564 -21.27 15.11 27.94
CA ASN A 564 -22.73 15.01 28.08
C ASN A 564 -23.39 14.68 26.72
N VAL A 565 -24.38 13.80 26.71
CA VAL A 565 -25.08 13.35 25.48
C VAL A 565 -25.79 14.51 24.75
N ASP A 566 -26.18 15.58 25.45
CA ASP A 566 -26.75 16.76 24.81
C ASP A 566 -25.71 17.56 24.01
N ASP A 567 -24.49 17.70 24.52
CA ASP A 567 -23.35 18.35 23.84
C ASP A 567 -22.83 17.54 22.64
N MET A 568 -23.11 16.23 22.60
CA MET A 568 -22.78 15.39 21.44
C MET A 568 -23.65 15.74 20.22
N ASP A 569 -23.00 16.03 19.09
CA ASP A 569 -23.72 16.22 17.82
C ASP A 569 -24.41 14.93 17.33
N CYS A 570 -25.34 15.08 16.38
CA CYS A 570 -26.15 13.98 15.83
C CYS A 570 -25.34 12.78 15.30
N LYS A 571 -24.17 13.02 14.72
CA LYS A 571 -23.26 11.95 14.26
C LYS A 571 -22.53 11.35 15.45
N THR A 572 -21.99 12.17 16.34
CA THR A 572 -21.26 11.74 17.54
C THR A 572 -22.13 10.84 18.44
N ARG A 573 -23.41 11.20 18.66
CA ARG A 573 -24.39 10.34 19.33
C ARG A 573 -24.64 9.01 18.60
N HIS A 574 -24.71 9.03 17.26
CA HIS A 574 -24.96 7.82 16.48
C HIS A 574 -23.76 6.86 16.50
N ASP A 575 -22.55 7.40 16.41
CA ASP A 575 -21.31 6.62 16.47
C ASP A 575 -21.09 6.09 17.91
N ARG A 576 -21.30 6.89 18.97
CA ARG A 576 -21.24 6.45 20.37
C ARG A 576 -22.30 5.40 20.70
N LEU A 577 -23.56 5.60 20.29
CA LEU A 577 -24.62 4.58 20.48
C LEU A 577 -24.27 3.27 19.76
N ARG A 578 -23.65 3.32 18.56
CA ARG A 578 -23.18 2.10 17.89
C ARG A 578 -22.07 1.42 18.69
N THR A 579 -21.08 2.15 19.20
CA THR A 579 -20.00 1.60 20.02
C THR A 579 -20.54 0.93 21.27
N LEU A 580 -21.42 1.60 22.02
CA LEU A 580 -21.99 1.06 23.26
C LEU A 580 -22.81 -0.22 23.04
N ASN A 581 -23.66 -0.27 22.00
CA ASN A 581 -24.36 -1.50 21.66
C ASN A 581 -23.42 -2.60 21.12
N LEU A 582 -22.29 -2.25 20.50
CA LEU A 582 -21.30 -3.23 20.04
C LEU A 582 -20.59 -3.92 21.23
N ILE A 583 -20.24 -3.16 22.27
CA ILE A 583 -19.66 -3.68 23.52
C ILE A 583 -20.66 -4.65 24.18
N VAL A 584 -21.91 -4.22 24.41
CA VAL A 584 -22.98 -5.09 24.93
C VAL A 584 -23.19 -6.34 24.07
N SER A 585 -23.13 -6.24 22.73
CA SER A 585 -23.32 -7.39 21.84
C SER A 585 -22.21 -8.44 21.87
N ARG A 586 -21.07 -8.14 22.52
CA ARG A 586 -19.96 -9.08 22.75
C ARG A 586 -20.05 -9.80 24.10
N GLY A 587 -20.94 -9.37 24.99
CA GLY A 587 -20.98 -9.79 26.39
C GLY A 587 -20.02 -9.00 27.30
N ASP A 588 -19.32 -8.00 26.76
CA ASP A 588 -18.49 -7.08 27.53
C ASP A 588 -19.39 -6.24 28.47
N ARG A 589 -19.02 -6.12 29.75
CA ARG A 589 -19.71 -5.19 30.68
C ARG A 589 -19.37 -3.75 30.32
N LEU A 590 -20.39 -2.89 30.33
CA LEU A 590 -20.21 -1.44 30.29
C LEU A 590 -19.80 -0.91 31.68
N THR A 591 -19.17 0.27 31.69
CA THR A 591 -19.04 1.07 32.93
C THR A 591 -20.36 1.75 33.28
N GLU A 592 -20.58 2.14 34.54
CA GLU A 592 -21.80 2.83 34.99
C GLU A 592 -22.09 4.12 34.20
N ILE A 593 -21.03 4.87 33.85
CA ILE A 593 -21.11 6.05 32.98
C ILE A 593 -21.61 5.67 31.58
N GLU A 594 -21.14 4.55 31.03
CA GLU A 594 -21.54 4.05 29.72
C GLU A 594 -22.94 3.44 29.70
N GLU A 595 -23.39 2.79 30.79
CA GLU A 595 -24.77 2.34 30.95
C GLU A 595 -25.73 3.53 31.01
N SER A 596 -25.39 4.56 31.78
CA SER A 596 -26.12 5.84 31.84
C SER A 596 -26.20 6.51 30.46
N GLN A 597 -25.06 6.68 29.78
CA GLN A 597 -25.04 7.21 28.41
C GLN A 597 -25.83 6.36 27.42
N LEU A 598 -25.80 5.03 27.54
CA LEU A 598 -26.56 4.13 26.67
C LEU A 598 -28.06 4.26 26.90
N ALA A 599 -28.50 4.38 28.16
CA ALA A 599 -29.90 4.63 28.51
C ALA A 599 -30.35 6.00 27.99
N GLU A 600 -29.55 7.05 28.20
CA GLU A 600 -29.82 8.40 27.73
C GLU A 600 -29.87 8.51 26.19
N LEU A 601 -28.91 7.90 25.49
CA LEU A 601 -28.88 7.83 24.02
C LEU A 601 -30.06 7.03 23.44
N LYS A 602 -30.58 6.03 24.17
CA LYS A 602 -31.80 5.29 23.81
C LYS A 602 -33.05 6.14 24.05
N ALA A 603 -33.13 6.87 25.18
CA ALA A 603 -34.29 7.70 25.54
C ALA A 603 -34.40 8.99 24.69
N LYS A 604 -33.32 9.75 24.55
CA LYS A 604 -33.26 10.98 23.73
C LYS A 604 -33.17 10.69 22.23
N GLY A 605 -32.61 9.53 21.87
CA GLY A 605 -32.39 9.12 20.49
C GLY A 605 -31.22 9.86 19.80
N THR A 606 -30.75 9.30 18.68
CA THR A 606 -29.60 9.84 17.93
C THR A 606 -29.92 11.04 17.04
N ARG A 607 -31.14 11.59 17.11
CA ARG A 607 -31.57 12.76 16.32
C ARG A 607 -31.77 13.99 17.21
N VAL A 608 -31.00 15.03 16.97
CA VAL A 608 -31.19 16.38 17.55
C VAL A 608 -32.56 16.93 17.12
N HIS A 609 -33.58 16.75 17.97
CA HIS A 609 -34.99 17.20 17.84
C HIS A 609 -35.57 17.30 16.41
N GLY A 610 -35.16 16.38 15.53
CA GLY A 610 -35.61 16.34 14.16
C GLY A 610 -37.02 15.74 14.10
N ARG A 611 -38.03 16.61 13.88
CA ARG A 611 -39.45 16.23 13.72
C ARG A 611 -39.57 14.91 12.98
N ASP A 612 -40.31 13.96 13.54
CA ASP A 612 -40.41 12.62 12.96
C ASP A 612 -41.14 12.67 11.61
N LEU A 613 -40.33 12.70 10.54
CA LEU A 613 -40.80 12.76 9.17
C LEU A 613 -41.57 11.52 8.72
N SER A 614 -41.72 10.48 9.55
CA SER A 614 -42.67 9.38 9.31
C SER A 614 -44.10 9.72 9.76
N LYS A 615 -44.27 10.58 10.77
CA LYS A 615 -45.58 10.99 11.30
C LYS A 615 -46.14 12.25 10.63
N MET A 616 -45.32 12.98 9.88
CA MET A 616 -45.73 14.20 9.18
C MET A 616 -46.29 13.87 7.78
N GLY A 617 -47.47 14.38 7.44
CA GLY A 617 -48.08 14.17 6.12
C GLY A 617 -47.26 14.80 4.99
N VAL A 618 -47.24 14.19 3.79
CA VAL A 618 -46.42 14.68 2.66
C VAL A 618 -46.81 16.09 2.23
N ALA A 619 -48.10 16.44 2.34
CA ALA A 619 -48.61 17.78 2.05
C ALA A 619 -47.96 18.88 2.90
N SER A 620 -47.73 18.64 4.20
CA SER A 620 -47.12 19.60 5.14
C SER A 620 -45.58 19.58 5.15
N MET A 621 -44.94 18.75 4.31
CA MET A 621 -43.50 18.84 4.06
C MET A 621 -43.18 19.95 3.05
N ASP A 622 -42.32 20.89 3.43
CA ASP A 622 -41.66 21.79 2.48
C ASP A 622 -40.83 21.02 1.44
N ASN A 623 -40.47 21.65 0.32
CA ASN A 623 -39.82 20.96 -0.81
C ASN A 623 -38.44 20.34 -0.46
N VAL A 624 -37.68 20.92 0.48
CA VAL A 624 -36.37 20.39 0.91
C VAL A 624 -36.57 19.17 1.82
N THR A 625 -37.47 19.27 2.80
CA THR A 625 -37.88 18.15 3.67
C THR A 625 -38.45 17.00 2.83
N ARG A 626 -39.35 17.33 1.90
CA ARG A 626 -40.00 16.40 0.96
C ARG A 626 -38.97 15.63 0.12
N LYS A 627 -38.03 16.34 -0.49
CA LYS A 627 -36.92 15.73 -1.28
C LYS A 627 -36.00 14.87 -0.42
N THR A 628 -35.74 15.28 0.82
CA THR A 628 -34.90 14.55 1.77
C THR A 628 -35.58 13.26 2.23
N ARG A 629 -36.87 13.33 2.59
CA ARG A 629 -37.68 12.17 2.98
C ARG A 629 -37.83 11.16 1.84
N ARG A 630 -38.08 11.62 0.61
CA ARG A 630 -38.14 10.77 -0.59
C ARG A 630 -36.80 10.03 -0.85
N CYS A 631 -35.66 10.67 -0.53
CA CYS A 631 -34.33 10.04 -0.60
C CYS A 631 -34.10 8.99 0.51
N VAL A 632 -34.60 9.24 1.72
CA VAL A 632 -34.53 8.26 2.83
C VAL A 632 -35.39 7.02 2.53
N LEU A 633 -36.62 7.20 2.04
CA LEU A 633 -37.51 6.08 1.71
C LEU A 633 -36.97 5.23 0.55
N ARG A 634 -36.37 5.85 -0.48
CA ARG A 634 -35.63 5.09 -1.53
C ARG A 634 -34.55 4.20 -0.92
N LYS A 635 -33.69 4.76 -0.06
CA LYS A 635 -32.62 3.99 0.59
C LYS A 635 -33.11 2.84 1.48
N LYS A 636 -34.33 2.91 2.02
CA LYS A 636 -34.97 1.79 2.74
C LYS A 636 -35.37 0.69 1.76
N ILE A 637 -36.04 1.04 0.66
CA ILE A 637 -36.40 0.11 -0.42
C ILE A 637 -35.15 -0.56 -1.02
N ASP A 638 -34.10 0.23 -1.32
CA ASP A 638 -32.81 -0.23 -1.86
C ASP A 638 -32.06 -1.21 -0.93
N ARG A 639 -32.54 -1.41 0.31
CA ARG A 639 -31.98 -2.31 1.33
C ARG A 639 -32.92 -3.43 1.74
N HIS A 640 -34.16 -3.42 1.27
CA HIS A 640 -35.25 -4.25 1.79
C HIS A 640 -35.54 -4.00 3.29
N ASP A 641 -35.29 -2.78 3.79
CA ASP A 641 -35.67 -2.39 5.16
C ASP A 641 -37.20 -2.43 5.31
N VAL A 642 -37.72 -3.07 6.37
CA VAL A 642 -39.17 -3.10 6.66
C VAL A 642 -39.72 -1.67 6.81
N LEU A 643 -40.84 -1.41 6.14
CA LEU A 643 -41.56 -0.15 6.15
C LEU A 643 -42.80 -0.28 7.05
N ASN A 644 -43.06 0.73 7.89
CA ASN A 644 -44.31 0.80 8.63
C ASN A 644 -45.42 1.42 7.76
N GLU A 645 -46.67 1.31 8.22
CA GLU A 645 -47.86 1.79 7.51
C GLU A 645 -47.77 3.28 7.10
N ALA A 646 -47.24 4.14 7.97
CA ALA A 646 -47.06 5.56 7.67
C ALA A 646 -45.97 5.79 6.59
N GLU A 647 -44.91 4.98 6.57
CA GLU A 647 -43.91 5.02 5.49
C GLU A 647 -44.47 4.49 4.16
N MET A 648 -45.33 3.47 4.19
CA MET A 648 -46.05 2.97 3.01
C MET A 648 -47.02 4.02 2.45
N LYS A 649 -47.83 4.65 3.32
CA LYS A 649 -48.72 5.75 2.93
C LYS A 649 -47.94 6.91 2.30
N GLN A 650 -46.80 7.29 2.89
CA GLN A 650 -45.94 8.31 2.32
C GLN A 650 -45.37 7.93 0.95
N LEU A 651 -45.10 6.64 0.67
CA LEU A 651 -44.66 6.20 -0.66
C LEU A 651 -45.77 6.35 -1.72
N THR A 652 -47.03 6.08 -1.35
CA THR A 652 -48.20 6.34 -2.20
C THR A 652 -48.38 7.84 -2.43
N ASP A 653 -48.36 8.66 -1.36
CA ASP A 653 -48.39 10.13 -1.44
C ASP A 653 -47.23 10.71 -2.29
N PHE A 654 -46.11 10.00 -2.39
CA PHE A 654 -44.96 10.39 -3.22
C PHE A 654 -45.04 9.94 -4.68
N GLY A 655 -46.07 9.20 -5.10
CA GLY A 655 -46.07 8.54 -6.41
C GLY A 655 -44.81 7.71 -6.60
N MET A 656 -44.49 6.87 -5.61
CA MET A 656 -43.34 5.94 -5.64
C MET A 656 -43.75 4.47 -5.63
N LEU A 657 -44.97 4.17 -5.22
CA LEU A 657 -45.65 2.93 -5.56
C LEU A 657 -46.54 3.23 -6.78
N LEU A 658 -46.64 2.28 -7.70
CA LEU A 658 -47.71 2.25 -8.69
C LEU A 658 -48.94 1.68 -7.97
N SER A 659 -50.07 2.38 -8.11
CA SER A 659 -51.40 1.98 -7.62
C SER A 659 -52.03 0.97 -8.57
#